data_AF-A0A2N3LDA7-F1
#
_entry.id   AF-A0A2N3LDA7-F1
#
_cell.length_a   1.000
_cell.length_b   1.000
_cell.length_c   1.000
_cell.angle_alpha   90.00
_cell.angle_beta   90.00
_cell.angle_gamma   90.00
#
_symmetry.space_group_name_H-M   'P 1'
#
loop_
_entity.id
_entity.type
_entity.pdbx_description
1 polymer ?
#
loop_
_entity_poly.entity_id
_entity_poly.type
_entity_poly.pdbx_seq_one_letter_code
_entity_poly.pdbx_strand_id
1 'polypeptide(L)'
;MEFIYNDPILSKRRKGTVRDPFIPISETLFVVNGKVVLTEIPNRFNKVIVTGSKFPLYEIEDGELDDYTYKVDYPNGVVFFNSNFNNTSLTFTYLGEGAYFFPSSRIWINQDKNGSIEVLNDKFDDIDTRILEQKARVDEQIRSVPQPNEVVDIRIDHNGKVYSVAKDRIDAEQIKIENAYIAKDGTVYDSLKDRFDVNDDRLGVISTFKGTGRSLTEKIINEFTDRSINVKWFGAKGDGVTDDTSALQSALNESSNIYIPDGTYLISQSLVVKANTNIRMSINAVIIPNADIYCVFRNGNPTDNFSGYNGNGNIKIIGGTIDCNGQNMTNMIGGIVFGHAENILIQDVTIKNVREIHHIEINSSKNVLIERCKFSTFLGNRTYSEAIQIDLASSYDNFPLFGDYDNTICQYITVRDCTFENCGAGVGTHVQGSQLWHDHILVENCEFDNLLSHGISALNFKKFKIKDNVFRGTENGFYTDGGYDGMINNNDFKDIRTNAIMISNGSNIHINQATISRSGGNGITVFNGSKNIVINDVNITSSNANGINFTGSTDSIINNSVLDGNIGNGIFIHDQSKSITVTRVTVKNSGLAGINLSANAQRCNISNNILDSNCTVDSTYSNINIYTGATRNFVNGNITTLGSGKASFGIAVGSDAGDRNSLSGNDVSSGGTLGGLANANSTTILEGLDWKPLSLFNGWTTYTTGSELKYAVSGDRLLFKGIIKPGVLGATDDDASMVFKLPSDDSPRLAMFKITGGIGGGSTDFARLNFFTSGRVTIPTKGNLNAVDFTGLTLMR
;
A
#
# COMPACT_ATOMS: atom_id res chain seq x y z
N MET A 1 42.41 51.88 16.69
CA MET A 1 43.67 51.31 16.20
C MET A 1 43.31 50.31 15.11
N GLU A 2 43.22 50.77 13.87
CA GLU A 2 43.09 49.88 12.72
C GLU A 2 44.49 49.35 12.38
N PHE A 3 44.60 48.03 12.27
CA PHE A 3 45.85 47.35 11.94
C PHE A 3 46.22 47.67 10.49
N ILE A 4 47.30 48.44 10.29
CA ILE A 4 47.91 48.65 8.98
C ILE A 4 48.60 47.33 8.59
N TYR A 5 47.94 46.53 7.74
CA TYR A 5 48.45 45.22 7.29
C TYR A 5 48.37 45.03 5.77
N ASN A 6 48.53 46.08 4.95
CA ASN A 6 48.31 45.98 3.50
C ASN A 6 49.50 46.44 2.64
N ASP A 7 50.72 45.92 2.87
CA ASP A 7 51.74 45.86 1.80
C ASP A 7 52.98 45.00 2.15
N PRO A 8 52.83 43.68 2.41
CA PRO A 8 53.99 42.82 2.60
C PRO A 8 54.70 42.53 1.26
N ILE A 9 56.03 42.45 1.27
CA ILE A 9 56.76 41.78 0.20
C ILE A 9 56.32 40.31 0.21
N LEU A 10 55.66 39.86 -0.86
CA LEU A 10 55.23 38.47 -0.99
C LEU A 10 56.28 37.72 -1.80
N SER A 11 56.89 36.72 -1.17
CA SER A 11 57.76 35.76 -1.85
C SER A 11 57.33 34.36 -1.47
N LYS A 12 56.94 33.56 -2.46
CA LYS A 12 56.59 32.15 -2.26
C LYS A 12 57.15 31.35 -3.41
N ARG A 13 58.20 30.57 -3.14
CA ARG A 13 58.72 29.57 -4.07
C ARG A 13 58.04 28.22 -3.85
N ARG A 14 57.73 27.54 -4.95
CA ARG A 14 57.24 26.17 -4.97
C ARG A 14 58.40 25.21 -4.73
N LYS A 15 58.12 24.08 -4.09
CA LYS A 15 59.13 23.07 -3.74
C LYS A 15 59.41 22.05 -4.85
N GLY A 16 58.63 22.03 -5.94
CA GLY A 16 58.77 21.05 -7.02
C GLY A 16 58.38 19.62 -6.63
N THR A 17 57.64 19.46 -5.53
CA THR A 17 57.16 18.16 -5.04
C THR A 17 55.77 17.85 -5.60
N VAL A 18 55.31 16.60 -5.54
CA VAL A 18 53.95 16.22 -5.98
C VAL A 18 52.85 17.05 -5.30
N ARG A 19 53.07 17.54 -4.07
CA ARG A 19 52.11 18.35 -3.32
C ARG A 19 52.26 19.87 -3.51
N ASP A 20 53.35 20.30 -4.15
CA ASP A 20 53.65 21.71 -4.46
C ASP A 20 54.52 21.76 -5.73
N PRO A 21 53.95 21.37 -6.89
CA PRO A 21 54.70 21.14 -8.12
C PRO A 21 55.11 22.47 -8.77
N PHE A 22 56.18 22.46 -9.57
CA PHE A 22 56.46 23.58 -10.47
C PHE A 22 55.37 23.67 -11.55
N ILE A 23 55.03 24.88 -11.97
CA ILE A 23 53.95 25.10 -12.94
C ILE A 23 54.56 25.20 -14.34
N PRO A 24 54.12 24.40 -15.32
CA PRO A 24 54.49 24.62 -16.71
C PRO A 24 53.90 25.93 -17.21
N ILE A 25 54.76 26.86 -17.64
CA ILE A 25 54.36 28.15 -18.18
C ILE A 25 54.84 28.21 -19.63
N SER A 26 53.94 28.64 -20.51
CA SER A 26 54.26 29.01 -21.89
C SER A 26 53.69 30.39 -22.15
N GLU A 27 54.54 31.38 -22.30
CA GLU A 27 54.14 32.77 -22.49
C GLU A 27 54.88 33.41 -23.65
N THR A 28 54.19 34.28 -24.37
CA THR A 28 54.76 35.01 -25.50
C THR A 28 55.00 36.45 -25.08
N LEU A 29 56.27 36.85 -25.02
CA LEU A 29 56.71 38.15 -24.49
C LEU A 29 57.58 38.88 -25.51
N PHE A 30 57.52 40.20 -25.47
CA PHE A 30 58.37 41.06 -26.29
C PHE A 30 59.71 41.31 -25.61
N VAL A 31 60.79 41.18 -26.37
CA VAL A 31 62.12 41.61 -25.92
C VAL A 31 62.16 43.14 -25.95
N VAL A 32 62.37 43.74 -24.79
CA VAL A 32 62.46 45.20 -24.64
C VAL A 32 63.81 45.54 -24.01
N ASN A 33 64.58 46.38 -24.70
CA ASN A 33 65.94 46.78 -24.28
C ASN A 33 66.87 45.60 -23.97
N GLY A 34 66.85 44.59 -24.83
CA GLY A 34 67.71 43.41 -24.79
C GLY A 34 67.31 42.39 -23.72
N LYS A 35 66.12 42.53 -23.11
CA LYS A 35 65.68 41.62 -22.06
C LYS A 35 64.17 41.34 -22.07
N VAL A 36 63.80 40.25 -21.43
CA VAL A 36 62.44 39.83 -21.11
C VAL A 36 62.40 39.49 -19.63
N VAL A 37 61.37 39.96 -18.93
CA VAL A 37 61.09 39.55 -17.55
C VAL A 37 59.97 38.52 -17.62
N LEU A 38 60.24 37.31 -17.15
CA LEU A 38 59.29 36.21 -17.11
C LEU A 38 58.28 36.42 -15.98
N THR A 39 57.07 35.88 -16.15
CA THR A 39 56.00 35.98 -15.15
C THR A 39 56.38 35.30 -13.83
N GLU A 40 57.13 34.20 -13.90
CA GLU A 40 57.68 33.53 -12.73
C GLU A 40 59.17 33.23 -12.89
N ILE A 41 59.83 33.00 -11.76
CA ILE A 41 61.21 32.54 -11.66
C ILE A 41 61.28 31.15 -12.30
N PRO A 42 62.03 30.97 -13.40
CA PRO A 42 62.14 29.67 -14.05
C PRO A 42 62.99 28.72 -13.24
N ASN A 43 62.68 27.42 -13.31
CA ASN A 43 63.50 26.38 -12.74
C ASN A 43 64.77 26.18 -13.57
N ARG A 44 65.94 26.33 -12.93
CA ARG A 44 67.24 26.23 -13.60
C ARG A 44 67.51 24.83 -14.19
N PHE A 45 67.04 23.77 -13.56
CA PHE A 45 67.31 22.41 -14.04
C PHE A 45 66.54 22.07 -15.30
N ASN A 46 65.33 22.60 -15.44
CA ASN A 46 64.48 22.37 -16.61
C ASN A 46 64.76 23.31 -17.79
N LYS A 47 65.51 24.39 -17.52
CA LYS A 47 65.86 25.47 -18.44
C LYS A 47 64.65 26.20 -19.02
N VAL A 48 64.90 27.41 -19.52
CA VAL A 48 63.93 28.13 -20.34
C VAL A 48 64.13 27.67 -21.78
N ILE A 49 63.04 27.50 -22.53
CA ILE A 49 63.07 27.23 -23.96
C ILE A 49 62.47 28.42 -24.67
N VAL A 50 63.21 29.00 -25.61
CA VAL A 50 62.77 30.16 -26.40
C VAL A 50 62.48 29.71 -27.83
N THR A 51 61.29 30.04 -28.32
CA THR A 51 60.81 29.72 -29.68
C THR A 51 60.17 30.96 -30.33
N GLY A 52 59.87 30.88 -31.63
CA GLY A 52 59.28 32.01 -32.38
C GLY A 52 60.30 32.92 -33.08
N SER A 53 61.60 32.69 -32.89
CA SER A 53 62.67 33.29 -33.70
C SER A 53 62.78 32.62 -35.06
N LYS A 54 63.32 33.36 -36.05
CA LYS A 54 63.57 32.85 -37.42
C LYS A 54 64.61 31.71 -37.45
N PHE A 55 65.52 31.70 -36.48
CA PHE A 55 66.56 30.68 -36.30
C PHE A 55 66.46 30.07 -34.90
N PRO A 56 66.86 28.80 -34.71
CA PRO A 56 66.90 28.19 -33.38
C PRO A 56 67.79 28.97 -32.42
N LEU A 57 67.26 29.24 -31.22
CA LEU A 57 67.95 29.95 -30.15
C LEU A 57 68.42 28.97 -29.08
N TYR A 58 69.62 29.19 -28.55
CA TYR A 58 70.23 28.32 -27.53
C TYR A 58 70.69 29.12 -26.31
N GLU A 59 70.50 28.56 -25.12
CA GLU A 59 70.91 29.19 -23.88
C GLU A 59 72.43 29.06 -23.67
N ILE A 60 73.10 30.18 -23.35
CA ILE A 60 74.50 30.20 -22.92
C ILE A 60 74.61 30.63 -21.45
N GLU A 61 75.51 30.00 -20.69
CA GLU A 61 75.78 30.40 -19.30
C GLU A 61 76.75 31.59 -19.24
N ASP A 62 77.80 31.59 -20.08
CA ASP A 62 78.82 32.64 -20.17
C ASP A 62 79.23 32.90 -21.63
N GLY A 63 79.54 34.16 -21.96
CA GLY A 63 79.86 34.62 -23.31
C GLY A 63 79.06 35.87 -23.71
N GLU A 64 79.42 36.45 -24.86
CA GLU A 64 78.68 37.56 -25.47
C GLU A 64 77.43 37.04 -26.20
N LEU A 65 76.33 37.80 -26.13
CA LEU A 65 75.07 37.44 -26.78
C LEU A 65 75.10 37.78 -28.27
N ASP A 66 74.77 36.81 -29.11
CA ASP A 66 74.68 36.94 -30.57
C ASP A 66 73.26 36.65 -31.10
N ASP A 67 73.12 36.53 -32.42
CA ASP A 67 71.83 36.31 -33.08
C ASP A 67 71.26 34.88 -32.92
N TYR A 68 71.96 33.99 -32.22
CA TYR A 68 71.57 32.59 -32.00
C TYR A 68 71.53 32.20 -30.53
N THR A 69 71.84 33.12 -29.61
CA THR A 69 72.00 32.84 -28.19
C THR A 69 71.15 33.74 -27.29
N TYR A 70 70.80 33.21 -26.13
CA TYR A 70 70.20 33.97 -25.03
C TYR A 70 70.80 33.53 -23.69
N LYS A 71 70.66 34.39 -22.67
CA LYS A 71 71.15 34.11 -21.31
C LYS A 71 70.02 34.29 -20.31
N VAL A 72 69.88 33.37 -19.37
CA VAL A 72 68.82 33.43 -18.36
C VAL A 72 69.42 33.73 -16.98
N ASP A 73 69.00 34.83 -16.37
CA ASP A 73 69.16 35.09 -14.95
C ASP A 73 68.02 34.40 -14.20
N TYR A 74 68.24 33.12 -13.90
CA TYR A 74 67.27 32.26 -13.21
C TYR A 74 66.79 32.84 -11.88
N PRO A 75 67.65 33.36 -10.98
CA PRO A 75 67.19 33.97 -9.74
C PRO A 75 66.15 35.07 -9.89
N ASN A 76 66.29 35.92 -10.92
CA ASN A 76 65.44 37.09 -11.13
C ASN A 76 64.35 36.87 -12.20
N GLY A 77 64.38 35.73 -12.91
CA GLY A 77 63.45 35.44 -14.00
C GLY A 77 63.63 36.36 -15.21
N VAL A 78 64.86 36.79 -15.51
CA VAL A 78 65.14 37.69 -16.63
C VAL A 78 65.91 36.95 -17.72
N VAL A 79 65.42 37.01 -18.96
CA VAL A 79 66.10 36.46 -20.13
C VAL A 79 66.70 37.61 -20.94
N PHE A 80 67.98 37.53 -21.24
CA PHE A 80 68.75 38.51 -21.98
C PHE A 80 69.03 38.02 -23.40
N PHE A 81 68.98 38.96 -24.34
CA PHE A 81 69.17 38.75 -25.77
C PHE A 81 70.12 39.80 -26.34
N ASN A 82 70.69 39.51 -27.51
CA ASN A 82 71.30 40.54 -28.34
C ASN A 82 70.26 41.63 -28.68
N SER A 83 70.69 42.88 -28.76
CA SER A 83 69.83 44.03 -29.11
C SER A 83 69.06 43.86 -30.42
N ASN A 84 69.52 43.01 -31.34
CA ASN A 84 68.84 42.68 -32.59
C ASN A 84 67.46 42.04 -32.36
N PHE A 85 67.22 41.44 -31.19
CA PHE A 85 65.91 40.89 -30.83
C PHE A 85 64.95 41.92 -30.25
N ASN A 86 65.34 43.19 -30.06
CA ASN A 86 64.42 44.21 -29.56
C ASN A 86 63.17 44.35 -30.42
N ASN A 87 62.02 44.45 -29.74
CA ASN A 87 60.69 44.49 -30.33
C ASN A 87 60.28 43.21 -31.09
N THR A 88 61.02 42.11 -30.89
CA THR A 88 60.60 40.78 -31.38
C THR A 88 59.77 40.10 -30.31
N SER A 89 58.69 39.43 -30.74
CA SER A 89 57.86 38.60 -29.89
C SER A 89 58.37 37.17 -29.92
N LEU A 90 58.72 36.61 -28.76
CA LEU A 90 59.24 35.26 -28.62
C LEU A 90 58.41 34.49 -27.58
N THR A 91 58.31 33.18 -27.74
CA THR A 91 57.59 32.30 -26.82
C THR A 91 58.56 31.58 -25.90
N PHE A 92 58.33 31.71 -24.61
CA PHE A 92 59.14 31.17 -23.52
C PHE A 92 58.39 30.03 -22.85
N THR A 93 58.95 28.84 -22.87
CA THR A 93 58.40 27.66 -22.17
C THR A 93 59.35 27.23 -21.07
N TYR A 94 58.85 27.15 -19.84
CA TYR A 94 59.65 26.82 -18.66
C TYR A 94 58.78 26.27 -17.52
N LEU A 95 59.40 25.74 -16.47
CA LEU A 95 58.72 25.40 -15.22
C LEU A 95 58.89 26.53 -14.21
N GLY A 96 57.81 27.17 -13.78
CA GLY A 96 57.79 28.29 -12.84
C GLY A 96 57.85 27.84 -11.38
N GLU A 97 58.82 28.42 -10.65
CA GLU A 97 59.01 28.22 -9.21
C GLU A 97 58.21 29.21 -8.36
N GLY A 98 57.48 30.17 -8.94
CA GLY A 98 56.83 31.28 -8.23
C GLY A 98 57.51 32.63 -8.50
N ALA A 99 57.08 33.69 -7.83
CA ALA A 99 57.53 35.07 -8.10
C ALA A 99 57.77 35.89 -6.83
N TYR A 100 58.49 37.01 -6.99
CA TYR A 100 58.62 38.05 -5.98
C TYR A 100 57.66 39.20 -6.31
N PHE A 101 56.79 39.55 -5.37
CA PHE A 101 55.93 40.72 -5.49
C PHE A 101 56.41 41.79 -4.52
N PHE A 102 56.94 42.88 -5.08
CA PHE A 102 57.29 44.09 -4.34
C PHE A 102 56.18 45.11 -4.53
N PRO A 103 55.63 45.67 -3.45
CA PRO A 103 54.64 46.72 -3.59
C PRO A 103 55.27 47.99 -4.17
N SER A 104 54.58 48.64 -5.11
CA SER A 104 55.04 49.86 -5.79
C SER A 104 55.36 50.99 -4.80
N SER A 105 54.64 51.03 -3.67
CA SER A 105 54.84 51.95 -2.54
C SER A 105 56.20 51.81 -1.84
N ARG A 106 56.93 50.70 -2.06
CA ARG A 106 58.25 50.43 -1.46
C ARG A 106 59.40 50.40 -2.47
N ILE A 107 59.11 50.64 -3.74
CA ILE A 107 60.15 50.73 -4.78
C ILE A 107 60.58 52.19 -4.89
N TRP A 108 61.73 52.50 -4.30
CA TRP A 108 62.31 53.84 -4.28
C TRP A 108 62.98 54.13 -5.63
N ILE A 109 62.59 55.23 -6.26
CA ILE A 109 63.12 55.60 -7.59
C ILE A 109 64.11 56.76 -7.47
N ASN A 110 63.81 57.73 -6.61
CA ASN A 110 64.67 58.90 -6.42
C ASN A 110 64.54 59.46 -5.00
N GLN A 111 65.56 60.19 -4.55
CA GLN A 111 65.48 60.99 -3.33
C GLN A 111 65.70 62.45 -3.72
N ASP A 112 64.74 63.31 -3.39
CA ASP A 112 64.88 64.74 -3.66
C ASP A 112 65.97 65.37 -2.77
N LYS A 113 66.42 66.58 -3.12
CA LYS A 113 67.47 67.32 -2.39
C LYS A 113 67.08 67.67 -0.95
N ASN A 114 65.81 67.50 -0.58
CA ASN A 114 65.27 67.79 0.74
C ASN A 114 65.06 66.52 1.58
N GLY A 115 65.39 65.34 1.03
CA GLY A 115 65.35 64.06 1.71
C GLY A 115 64.06 63.27 1.51
N SER A 116 63.07 63.77 0.76
CA SER A 116 61.82 63.05 0.47
C SER A 116 62.06 61.95 -0.56
N ILE A 117 61.47 60.78 -0.34
CA ILE A 117 61.63 59.61 -1.19
C ILE A 117 60.46 59.58 -2.19
N GLU A 118 60.76 59.60 -3.48
CA GLU A 118 59.79 59.37 -4.56
C GLU A 118 59.67 57.86 -4.80
N VAL A 119 58.46 57.32 -4.64
CA VAL A 119 58.16 55.90 -4.83
C VAL A 119 57.45 55.67 -6.16
N LEU A 120 57.50 54.44 -6.67
CA LEU A 120 56.98 54.09 -7.99
C LEU A 120 55.48 54.39 -8.19
N ASN A 121 54.68 54.29 -7.13
CA ASN A 121 53.26 54.58 -7.20
C ASN A 121 52.98 56.05 -7.57
N ASP A 122 53.63 56.98 -6.87
CA ASP A 122 53.41 58.43 -7.05
C ASP A 122 53.76 58.88 -8.48
N LYS A 123 54.72 58.20 -9.12
CA LYS A 123 55.13 58.54 -10.48
C LYS A 123 54.12 58.12 -11.54
N PHE A 124 53.44 56.99 -11.34
CA PHE A 124 52.40 56.55 -12.27
C PHE A 124 51.16 57.45 -12.20
N ASP A 125 50.77 57.88 -11.01
CA ASP A 125 49.64 58.80 -10.82
C ASP A 125 49.86 60.15 -11.55
N ASP A 126 51.10 60.67 -11.54
CA ASP A 126 51.48 61.88 -12.29
C ASP A 126 51.41 61.68 -13.82
N ILE A 127 51.83 60.52 -14.32
CA ILE A 127 51.81 60.19 -15.76
C ILE A 127 50.35 60.08 -16.26
N ASP A 128 49.50 59.36 -15.53
CA ASP A 128 48.10 59.17 -15.91
C ASP A 128 47.35 60.50 -15.98
N THR A 129 47.62 61.39 -15.02
CA THR A 129 47.07 62.74 -15.01
C THR A 129 47.45 63.52 -16.28
N ARG A 130 48.72 63.48 -16.68
CA ARG A 130 49.22 64.20 -17.86
C ARG A 130 48.72 63.62 -19.19
N ILE A 131 48.49 62.30 -19.26
CA ILE A 131 47.91 61.64 -20.44
C ILE A 131 46.46 62.07 -20.64
N LEU A 132 45.68 62.14 -19.56
CA LEU A 132 44.28 62.59 -19.61
C LEU A 132 44.18 64.05 -20.11
N GLU A 133 45.08 64.93 -19.66
CA GLU A 133 45.14 66.31 -20.12
C GLU A 133 45.51 66.43 -21.62
N GLN A 134 46.42 65.60 -22.12
CA GLN A 134 46.77 65.58 -23.55
C GLN A 134 45.61 65.07 -24.42
N LYS A 135 44.91 64.02 -23.99
CA LYS A 135 43.74 63.49 -24.72
C LYS A 135 42.66 64.55 -24.88
N ALA A 136 42.36 65.29 -23.81
CA ALA A 136 41.37 66.36 -23.84
C ALA A 136 41.72 67.47 -24.85
N ARG A 137 43.00 67.79 -25.00
CA ARG A 137 43.48 68.76 -26.01
C ARG A 137 43.29 68.28 -27.45
N VAL A 138 43.57 67.01 -27.72
CA VAL A 138 43.44 66.42 -29.07
C VAL A 138 41.96 66.35 -29.49
N ASP A 139 41.07 65.95 -28.59
CA ASP A 139 39.63 65.86 -28.85
C ASP A 139 39.04 67.24 -29.22
N GLU A 140 39.56 68.34 -28.65
CA GLU A 140 39.14 69.70 -29.01
C GLU A 140 39.62 70.15 -30.40
N GLN A 141 40.83 69.75 -30.80
CA GLN A 141 41.36 70.03 -32.13
C GLN A 141 40.59 69.28 -33.24
N ILE A 142 40.15 68.05 -32.96
CA ILE A 142 39.33 67.28 -33.92
C ILE A 142 37.96 67.91 -34.12
N ARG A 143 37.35 68.44 -33.05
CA ARG A 143 36.01 69.06 -33.09
C ARG A 143 35.98 70.42 -33.79
N SER A 144 37.08 71.16 -33.82
CA SER A 144 37.16 72.51 -34.36
C SER A 144 37.47 72.59 -35.87
N VAL A 145 37.81 71.46 -36.51
CA VAL A 145 38.08 71.40 -37.96
C VAL A 145 36.82 70.99 -38.74
N PRO A 146 36.35 71.80 -39.71
CA PRO A 146 35.21 71.45 -40.57
C PRO A 146 35.45 70.15 -41.35
N GLN A 147 34.53 69.20 -41.24
CA GLN A 147 34.63 67.88 -41.88
C GLN A 147 34.03 67.88 -43.31
N PRO A 148 34.56 67.07 -44.26
CA PRO A 148 34.05 67.00 -45.63
C PRO A 148 32.58 66.53 -45.71
N ASN A 149 31.86 66.97 -46.75
CA ASN A 149 30.43 66.67 -46.93
C ASN A 149 30.09 65.16 -46.94
N GLU A 150 31.01 64.31 -47.39
CA GLU A 150 30.86 62.84 -47.42
C GLU A 150 30.76 62.22 -46.00
N VAL A 151 31.29 62.92 -44.98
CA VAL A 151 31.28 62.48 -43.58
C VAL A 151 30.05 63.03 -42.85
N VAL A 152 29.39 64.07 -43.39
CA VAL A 152 28.24 64.72 -42.78
C VAL A 152 27.03 63.77 -42.70
N ASP A 153 26.79 62.98 -43.74
CA ASP A 153 25.69 61.99 -43.77
C ASP A 153 25.90 60.84 -42.79
N ILE A 154 27.16 60.43 -42.55
CA ILE A 154 27.47 59.35 -41.61
C ILE A 154 27.19 59.78 -40.16
N ARG A 155 27.10 61.08 -39.87
CA ARG A 155 26.78 61.61 -38.53
C ARG A 155 25.29 61.54 -38.17
N ILE A 156 24.42 61.17 -39.10
CA ILE A 156 22.98 61.09 -38.83
C ILE A 156 22.63 59.62 -38.62
N ASP A 157 22.06 59.28 -37.45
CA ASP A 157 21.56 57.92 -37.22
C ASP A 157 20.19 57.69 -37.88
N HIS A 158 19.72 56.44 -37.83
CA HIS A 158 18.45 56.05 -38.45
C HIS A 158 17.22 56.78 -37.87
N ASN A 159 17.35 57.36 -36.68
CA ASN A 159 16.30 58.13 -36.01
C ASN A 159 16.43 59.64 -36.28
N GLY A 160 17.36 60.05 -37.16
CA GLY A 160 17.60 61.45 -37.51
C GLY A 160 18.42 62.24 -36.50
N LYS A 161 19.02 61.59 -35.49
CA LYS A 161 19.89 62.27 -34.51
C LYS A 161 21.24 62.56 -35.14
N VAL A 162 21.66 63.81 -35.08
CA VAL A 162 22.95 64.28 -35.60
C VAL A 162 24.00 64.22 -34.50
N TYR A 163 25.13 63.55 -34.78
CA TYR A 163 26.29 63.43 -33.90
C TYR A 163 27.36 64.46 -34.30
N SER A 164 28.21 64.86 -33.34
CA SER A 164 29.21 65.91 -33.54
C SER A 164 30.24 65.49 -34.61
N VAL A 165 30.74 64.26 -34.51
CA VAL A 165 31.62 63.60 -35.50
C VAL A 165 31.12 62.19 -35.82
N ALA A 166 31.56 61.61 -36.94
CA ALA A 166 31.14 60.26 -37.35
C ALA A 166 31.56 59.19 -36.33
N LYS A 167 32.69 59.39 -35.65
CA LYS A 167 33.16 58.51 -34.58
C LYS A 167 32.15 58.40 -33.43
N ASP A 168 31.56 59.51 -33.00
CA ASP A 168 30.59 59.52 -31.89
C ASP A 168 29.36 58.66 -32.20
N ARG A 169 28.92 58.64 -33.47
CA ARG A 169 27.83 57.76 -33.89
C ARG A 169 28.26 56.30 -33.87
N ILE A 170 29.44 55.98 -34.40
CA ILE A 170 29.97 54.60 -34.42
C ILE A 170 30.13 54.08 -32.99
N ASP A 171 30.69 54.88 -32.09
CA ASP A 171 30.82 54.55 -30.67
C ASP A 171 29.44 54.35 -30.01
N ALA A 172 28.46 55.21 -30.33
CA ALA A 172 27.10 55.07 -29.80
C ALA A 172 26.39 53.81 -30.29
N GLU A 173 26.61 53.37 -31.54
CA GLU A 173 26.09 52.10 -32.05
C GLU A 173 26.82 50.90 -31.44
N GLN A 174 28.14 50.99 -31.27
CA GLN A 174 28.94 49.96 -30.62
C GLN A 174 28.50 49.73 -29.17
N ILE A 175 28.22 50.80 -28.42
CA ILE A 175 27.68 50.73 -27.04
C ILE A 175 26.32 50.05 -27.00
N LYS A 176 25.46 50.22 -28.01
CA LYS A 176 24.16 49.50 -28.06
C LYS A 176 24.35 48.00 -28.22
N ILE A 177 25.34 47.57 -29.01
CA ILE A 177 25.68 46.16 -29.21
C ILE A 177 26.26 45.58 -27.91
N GLU A 178 27.19 46.28 -27.27
CA GLU A 178 27.80 45.85 -26.00
C GLU A 178 26.78 45.78 -24.87
N ASN A 179 25.87 46.76 -24.76
CA ASN A 179 24.77 46.70 -23.79
C ASN A 179 23.81 45.53 -24.05
N ALA A 180 23.66 45.09 -25.31
CA ALA A 180 22.84 43.92 -25.63
C ALA A 180 23.46 42.61 -25.14
N TYR A 181 24.75 42.59 -24.81
CA TYR A 181 25.41 41.47 -24.15
C TYR A 181 25.16 41.42 -22.64
N ILE A 182 24.49 42.44 -22.07
CA ILE A 182 24.23 42.52 -20.63
C ILE A 182 22.77 42.16 -20.35
N ALA A 183 22.53 41.19 -19.48
CA ALA A 183 21.19 40.81 -19.03
C ALA A 183 20.62 41.80 -18.01
N LYS A 184 19.30 41.71 -17.77
CA LYS A 184 18.58 42.61 -16.84
C LYS A 184 19.09 42.49 -15.40
N ASP A 185 19.72 41.37 -15.05
CA ASP A 185 20.35 41.10 -13.76
C ASP A 185 21.82 41.55 -13.67
N GLY A 186 22.38 42.12 -14.75
CA GLY A 186 23.77 42.57 -14.84
C GLY A 186 24.76 41.53 -15.35
N THR A 187 24.32 40.31 -15.68
CA THR A 187 25.20 39.27 -16.24
C THR A 187 25.68 39.66 -17.64
N VAL A 188 27.00 39.60 -17.89
CA VAL A 188 27.63 39.90 -19.19
C VAL A 188 27.90 38.61 -19.95
N TYR A 189 27.58 38.57 -21.24
CA TYR A 189 27.78 37.42 -22.13
C TYR A 189 28.82 37.74 -23.21
N ASP A 190 29.60 36.76 -23.65
CA ASP A 190 30.65 36.94 -24.68
C ASP A 190 30.06 37.27 -26.06
N SER A 191 28.81 36.85 -26.30
CA SER A 191 28.04 37.24 -27.48
C SER A 191 26.54 37.19 -27.22
N LEU A 192 25.76 37.79 -28.14
CA LEU A 192 24.30 37.62 -28.16
C LEU A 192 23.90 36.15 -28.34
N LYS A 193 24.71 35.34 -29.04
CA LYS A 193 24.46 33.91 -29.22
C LYS A 193 24.55 33.18 -27.88
N ASP A 194 25.61 33.41 -27.11
CA ASP A 194 25.81 32.78 -25.81
C ASP A 194 24.70 33.17 -24.83
N ARG A 195 24.25 34.43 -24.91
CA ARG A 195 23.08 34.89 -24.16
C ARG A 195 21.81 34.14 -24.56
N PHE A 196 21.59 33.88 -25.85
CA PHE A 196 20.43 33.11 -26.29
C PHE A 196 20.54 31.63 -25.91
N ASP A 197 21.71 31.01 -26.08
CA ASP A 197 21.94 29.60 -25.76
C ASP A 197 21.73 29.32 -24.26
N VAL A 198 22.25 30.17 -23.36
CA VAL A 198 22.05 30.03 -21.91
C VAL A 198 20.57 30.19 -21.51
N ASN A 199 19.80 30.99 -22.25
CA ASN A 199 18.37 31.13 -22.00
C ASN A 199 17.54 29.97 -22.58
N ASP A 200 18.01 29.31 -23.65
CA ASP A 200 17.41 28.12 -24.23
C ASP A 200 17.49 26.93 -23.25
N ASP A 201 18.61 26.78 -22.55
CA ASP A 201 18.77 25.78 -21.47
C ASP A 201 17.77 25.98 -20.30
N ARG A 202 17.32 27.21 -20.07
CA ARG A 202 16.30 27.53 -19.04
C ARG A 202 14.87 27.22 -19.50
N LEU A 203 14.63 27.24 -20.82
CA LEU A 203 13.34 26.92 -21.43
C LEU A 203 13.17 25.40 -21.68
N GLY A 204 14.26 24.64 -21.54
CA GLY A 204 14.30 23.20 -21.78
C GLY A 204 14.42 22.86 -23.26
N VAL A 205 14.59 21.58 -23.58
CA VAL A 205 14.80 21.12 -24.96
C VAL A 205 13.51 21.25 -25.77
N ILE A 206 13.37 22.36 -26.50
CA ILE A 206 12.19 22.70 -27.33
C ILE A 206 11.86 21.58 -28.34
N SER A 207 12.87 20.82 -28.79
CA SER A 207 12.68 19.69 -29.71
C SER A 207 11.97 18.47 -29.09
N THR A 208 11.74 18.47 -27.77
CA THR A 208 10.98 17.42 -27.06
C THR A 208 9.48 17.74 -26.88
N PHE A 209 9.02 18.91 -27.33
CA PHE A 209 7.60 19.29 -27.31
C PHE A 209 6.84 18.47 -28.36
N LYS A 210 5.73 17.83 -27.97
CA LYS A 210 4.94 17.04 -28.92
C LYS A 210 4.15 17.99 -29.82
N GLY A 211 4.50 18.03 -31.10
CA GLY A 211 4.05 19.06 -32.03
C GLY A 211 2.60 18.97 -32.49
N THR A 212 1.66 19.43 -31.69
CA THR A 212 0.32 19.84 -32.16
C THR A 212 0.11 21.33 -31.86
N GLY A 213 -0.31 22.10 -32.87
CA GLY A 213 -0.49 23.56 -32.80
C GLY A 213 0.09 24.28 -34.03
N ARG A 214 -0.65 25.24 -34.60
CA ARG A 214 -0.27 26.03 -35.79
C ARG A 214 0.65 27.20 -35.45
N SER A 215 0.71 27.61 -34.18
CA SER A 215 1.63 28.65 -33.67
C SER A 215 2.51 28.13 -32.52
N LEU A 216 3.64 28.81 -32.24
CA LEU A 216 4.47 28.55 -31.06
C LEU A 216 3.64 28.70 -29.77
N THR A 217 2.76 29.70 -29.72
CA THR A 217 1.84 29.93 -28.61
C THR A 217 0.88 28.76 -28.42
N GLU A 218 0.26 28.22 -29.49
CA GLU A 218 -0.58 27.02 -29.39
C GLU A 218 0.20 25.79 -28.94
N LYS A 219 1.43 25.59 -29.42
CA LYS A 219 2.28 24.47 -29.00
C LYS A 219 2.65 24.54 -27.52
N ILE A 220 2.98 25.74 -27.04
CA ILE A 220 3.27 26.00 -25.62
C ILE A 220 2.02 25.79 -24.76
N ILE A 221 0.86 26.31 -25.19
CA ILE A 221 -0.42 26.12 -24.51
C ILE A 221 -0.80 24.64 -24.46
N ASN A 222 -0.67 23.90 -25.57
CA ASN A 222 -0.96 22.47 -25.64
C ASN A 222 -0.03 21.67 -24.72
N GLU A 223 1.27 22.00 -24.69
CA GLU A 223 2.24 21.33 -23.81
C GLU A 223 1.92 21.56 -22.32
N PHE A 224 1.52 22.78 -21.94
CA PHE A 224 1.13 23.10 -20.56
C PHE A 224 -0.26 22.55 -20.18
N THR A 225 -1.17 22.44 -21.14
CA THR A 225 -2.49 21.82 -20.95
C THR A 225 -2.35 20.30 -20.77
N ASP A 226 -1.39 19.67 -21.46
CA ASP A 226 -1.16 18.23 -21.41
C ASP A 226 -0.22 17.76 -20.26
N ARG A 227 0.65 18.62 -19.68
CA ARG A 227 1.70 18.19 -18.72
C ARG A 227 1.45 18.47 -17.23
N SER A 228 0.26 18.92 -16.85
CA SER A 228 -0.06 19.42 -15.50
C SER A 228 0.61 20.77 -15.17
N ILE A 229 -0.12 21.60 -14.44
CA ILE A 229 0.35 22.87 -13.91
C ILE A 229 1.15 22.65 -12.64
N ASN A 230 2.38 23.16 -12.61
CA ASN A 230 3.23 23.07 -11.41
C ASN A 230 2.84 24.15 -10.39
N VAL A 231 2.55 23.75 -9.15
CA VAL A 231 2.16 24.68 -8.07
C VAL A 231 3.22 25.73 -7.75
N LYS A 232 4.51 25.48 -8.04
CA LYS A 232 5.58 26.47 -7.87
C LYS A 232 5.42 27.69 -8.79
N TRP A 233 4.68 27.57 -9.90
CA TRP A 233 4.34 28.71 -10.77
C TRP A 233 3.38 29.71 -10.11
N PHE A 234 2.67 29.29 -9.07
CA PHE A 234 1.73 30.10 -8.29
C PHE A 234 2.37 30.65 -7.01
N GLY A 235 3.69 30.45 -6.83
CA GLY A 235 4.45 30.97 -5.70
C GLY A 235 4.74 29.97 -4.60
N ALA A 236 4.25 28.72 -4.70
CA ALA A 236 4.51 27.69 -3.69
C ALA A 236 6.02 27.42 -3.57
N LYS A 237 6.54 27.37 -2.35
CA LYS A 237 7.97 27.15 -2.08
C LYS A 237 8.28 25.68 -1.82
N GLY A 238 7.45 25.00 -1.04
CA GLY A 238 7.71 23.62 -0.62
C GLY A 238 8.96 23.51 0.28
N ASP A 239 9.27 24.54 1.06
CA ASP A 239 10.49 24.65 1.88
C ASP A 239 10.28 24.23 3.36
N GLY A 240 9.07 23.85 3.74
CA GLY A 240 8.69 23.49 5.10
C GLY A 240 8.59 24.67 6.07
N VAL A 241 8.61 25.91 5.56
CA VAL A 241 8.55 27.15 6.37
C VAL A 241 7.48 28.11 5.84
N THR A 242 7.40 28.28 4.53
CA THR A 242 6.43 29.15 3.86
C THR A 242 5.04 28.52 3.92
N ASP A 243 4.02 29.32 4.26
CA ASP A 243 2.62 28.93 4.11
C ASP A 243 2.24 28.96 2.62
N ASP A 244 2.13 27.79 2.02
CA ASP A 244 1.88 27.58 0.59
C ASP A 244 0.37 27.50 0.26
N THR A 245 -0.52 27.70 1.23
CA THR A 245 -1.98 27.55 1.08
C THR A 245 -2.52 28.32 -0.13
N SER A 246 -2.20 29.60 -0.23
CA SER A 246 -2.72 30.46 -1.29
C SER A 246 -2.23 30.03 -2.67
N ALA A 247 -0.95 29.68 -2.79
CA ALA A 247 -0.36 29.22 -4.05
C ALA A 247 -0.94 27.88 -4.51
N LEU A 248 -1.10 26.92 -3.60
CA LEU A 248 -1.72 25.63 -3.87
C LEU A 248 -3.19 25.80 -4.29
N GLN A 249 -3.95 26.60 -3.55
CA GLN A 249 -5.36 26.84 -3.86
C GLN A 249 -5.54 27.62 -5.17
N SER A 250 -4.66 28.57 -5.50
CA SER A 250 -4.67 29.26 -6.79
C SER A 250 -4.39 28.31 -7.95
N ALA A 251 -3.46 27.37 -7.81
CA ALA A 251 -3.23 26.35 -8.84
C ALA A 251 -4.48 25.47 -9.04
N LEU A 252 -5.11 25.00 -7.96
CA LEU A 252 -6.36 24.22 -7.99
C LEU A 252 -7.54 24.98 -8.59
N ASN A 253 -7.53 26.32 -8.48
CA ASN A 253 -8.57 27.16 -9.06
C ASN A 253 -8.41 27.34 -10.58
N GLU A 254 -7.18 27.30 -11.08
CA GLU A 254 -6.82 27.62 -12.46
C GLU A 254 -6.82 26.40 -13.40
N SER A 255 -6.58 25.19 -12.89
CA SER A 255 -6.46 24.00 -13.74
C SER A 255 -7.00 22.71 -13.13
N SER A 256 -7.41 21.81 -14.02
CA SER A 256 -7.83 20.45 -13.74
C SER A 256 -6.66 19.46 -13.68
N ASN A 257 -5.43 19.83 -14.07
CA ASN A 257 -4.27 18.94 -13.99
C ASN A 257 -3.18 19.63 -13.20
N ILE A 258 -2.92 19.19 -11.98
CA ILE A 258 -2.01 19.83 -11.01
C ILE A 258 -0.84 18.90 -10.70
N TYR A 259 0.38 19.45 -10.69
CA TYR A 259 1.59 18.77 -10.26
C TYR A 259 2.21 19.46 -9.03
N ILE A 260 2.40 18.69 -7.96
CA ILE A 260 3.08 19.11 -6.74
C ILE A 260 4.46 18.43 -6.71
N PRO A 261 5.56 19.15 -7.00
CA PRO A 261 6.91 18.58 -7.02
C PRO A 261 7.44 18.30 -5.60
N ASP A 262 8.65 17.76 -5.51
CA ASP A 262 9.35 17.53 -4.23
C ASP A 262 9.39 18.82 -3.38
N GLY A 263 9.09 18.64 -2.09
CA GLY A 263 9.04 19.72 -1.11
C GLY A 263 8.12 19.39 0.07
N THR A 264 8.23 20.19 1.12
CA THR A 264 7.29 20.20 2.25
C THR A 264 6.45 21.47 2.18
N TYR A 265 5.15 21.32 2.00
CA TYR A 265 4.21 22.40 1.76
C TYR A 265 3.35 22.61 3.00
N LEU A 266 3.57 23.71 3.71
CA LEU A 266 2.73 24.04 4.87
C LEU A 266 1.40 24.63 4.40
N ILE A 267 0.31 24.25 5.06
CA ILE A 267 -1.01 24.82 4.82
C ILE A 267 -1.70 25.28 6.11
N SER A 268 -2.36 26.44 6.07
CA SER A 268 -3.17 26.99 7.16
C SER A 268 -4.67 26.88 6.91
N GLN A 269 -5.10 26.42 5.73
CA GLN A 269 -6.51 26.19 5.37
C GLN A 269 -6.66 24.91 4.53
N SER A 270 -7.81 24.26 4.63
CA SER A 270 -8.17 23.11 3.78
C SER A 270 -8.19 23.50 2.31
N LEU A 271 -7.63 22.65 1.45
CA LEU A 271 -7.61 22.82 0.00
C LEU A 271 -8.90 22.27 -0.62
N VAL A 272 -9.59 23.11 -1.38
CA VAL A 272 -10.84 22.75 -2.08
C VAL A 272 -10.51 22.24 -3.48
N VAL A 273 -10.90 21.00 -3.76
CA VAL A 273 -10.70 20.30 -5.04
C VAL A 273 -11.99 20.33 -5.84
N LYS A 274 -11.95 20.95 -7.03
CA LYS A 274 -13.12 21.05 -7.92
C LYS A 274 -13.31 19.80 -8.77
N ALA A 275 -14.46 19.68 -9.42
CA ALA A 275 -14.73 18.59 -10.33
C ALA A 275 -13.69 18.48 -11.45
N ASN A 276 -13.44 17.27 -11.95
CA ASN A 276 -12.50 16.95 -13.02
C ASN A 276 -11.02 17.25 -12.71
N THR A 277 -10.63 17.25 -11.43
CA THR A 277 -9.25 17.59 -11.03
C THR A 277 -8.37 16.35 -10.85
N ASN A 278 -7.19 16.36 -11.46
CA ASN A 278 -6.12 15.38 -11.32
C ASN A 278 -4.93 16.03 -10.61
N ILE A 279 -4.70 15.65 -9.36
CA ILE A 279 -3.56 16.07 -8.56
C ILE A 279 -2.53 14.93 -8.58
N ARG A 280 -1.36 15.22 -9.15
CA ARG A 280 -0.20 14.33 -9.09
C ARG A 280 0.85 14.95 -8.18
N MET A 281 1.16 14.26 -7.10
CA MET A 281 2.23 14.63 -6.19
C MET A 281 3.46 13.80 -6.51
N SER A 282 4.64 14.42 -6.43
CA SER A 282 5.86 13.63 -6.35
C SER A 282 5.86 12.78 -5.10
N ILE A 283 6.53 11.62 -5.12
CA ILE A 283 6.56 10.70 -3.97
C ILE A 283 7.18 11.36 -2.72
N ASN A 284 8.07 12.34 -2.91
CA ASN A 284 8.71 13.11 -1.84
C ASN A 284 7.97 14.42 -1.50
N ALA A 285 6.84 14.71 -2.14
CA ALA A 285 6.02 15.85 -1.77
C ALA A 285 5.27 15.54 -0.47
N VAL A 286 5.33 16.45 0.49
CA VAL A 286 4.65 16.34 1.79
C VAL A 286 3.78 17.57 2.00
N ILE A 287 2.49 17.39 2.24
CA ILE A 287 1.59 18.48 2.66
C ILE A 287 1.36 18.36 4.16
N ILE A 288 1.56 19.45 4.90
CA ILE A 288 1.49 19.48 6.37
C ILE A 288 0.67 20.68 6.84
N PRO A 289 -0.43 20.49 7.59
CA PRO A 289 -1.12 21.59 8.23
C PRO A 289 -0.26 22.28 9.30
N ASN A 290 -0.26 23.61 9.34
CA ASN A 290 0.35 24.44 10.38
C ASN A 290 -0.68 25.26 11.18
N ALA A 291 -1.97 24.97 10.99
CA ALA A 291 -3.09 25.55 11.72
C ALA A 291 -4.18 24.49 11.97
N ASP A 292 -5.04 24.71 12.96
CA ASP A 292 -6.19 23.85 13.25
C ASP A 292 -7.23 23.94 12.12
N ILE A 293 -7.21 22.96 11.22
CA ILE A 293 -8.17 22.78 10.13
C ILE A 293 -8.81 21.38 10.23
N TYR A 294 -9.99 21.18 9.63
CA TYR A 294 -10.70 19.89 9.75
C TYR A 294 -10.07 18.78 8.90
N CYS A 295 -9.59 19.13 7.69
CA CYS A 295 -8.95 18.19 6.77
C CYS A 295 -7.98 18.90 5.82
N VAL A 296 -7.11 18.14 5.16
CA VAL A 296 -6.19 18.68 4.14
C VAL A 296 -6.91 18.95 2.83
N PHE A 297 -7.65 17.96 2.29
CA PHE A 297 -8.41 18.10 1.05
C PHE A 297 -9.91 17.91 1.29
N ARG A 298 -10.71 18.78 0.68
CA ARG A 298 -12.18 18.64 0.59
C ARG A 298 -12.66 18.93 -0.83
N ASN A 299 -13.79 18.38 -1.25
CA ASN A 299 -14.35 18.62 -2.59
C ASN A 299 -15.53 19.63 -2.59
N GLY A 300 -15.70 20.42 -1.54
CA GLY A 300 -16.76 21.42 -1.47
C GLY A 300 -16.41 22.60 -0.57
N ASN A 301 -17.02 23.74 -0.84
CA ASN A 301 -17.03 24.90 0.04
C ASN A 301 -18.21 24.80 1.01
N PRO A 302 -18.12 25.39 2.22
CA PRO A 302 -19.20 25.34 3.20
C PRO A 302 -20.58 25.85 2.74
N THR A 303 -20.63 26.61 1.66
CA THR A 303 -21.86 27.16 1.07
C THR A 303 -22.43 26.30 -0.07
N ASP A 304 -21.74 25.23 -0.45
CA ASP A 304 -22.18 24.36 -1.55
C ASP A 304 -23.31 23.45 -1.06
N ASN A 305 -24.43 23.42 -1.81
CA ASN A 305 -25.62 22.60 -1.50
C ASN A 305 -25.68 21.37 -2.41
N PHE A 306 -24.67 20.50 -2.31
CA PHE A 306 -24.63 19.25 -3.06
C PHE A 306 -25.55 18.19 -2.45
N SER A 307 -26.20 17.38 -3.28
CA SER A 307 -27.08 16.27 -2.92
C SER A 307 -26.93 15.13 -3.92
N GLY A 308 -27.35 13.92 -3.54
CA GLY A 308 -27.09 12.72 -4.32
C GLY A 308 -25.60 12.57 -4.56
N TYR A 309 -25.23 12.42 -5.83
CA TYR A 309 -23.84 12.34 -6.30
C TYR A 309 -23.45 13.53 -7.18
N ASN A 310 -24.03 14.72 -6.96
CA ASN A 310 -23.85 15.91 -7.82
C ASN A 310 -22.72 16.86 -7.38
N GLY A 311 -22.02 16.55 -6.30
CA GLY A 311 -20.87 17.29 -5.82
C GLY A 311 -19.66 17.15 -6.75
N ASN A 312 -18.58 17.86 -6.42
CA ASN A 312 -17.37 17.83 -7.25
C ASN A 312 -16.80 16.40 -7.33
N GLY A 313 -16.91 15.77 -8.49
CA GLY A 313 -16.45 14.42 -8.79
C GLY A 313 -15.46 14.36 -9.95
N ASN A 314 -15.13 13.15 -10.43
CA ASN A 314 -14.06 12.90 -11.40
C ASN A 314 -12.71 13.44 -10.90
N ILE A 315 -12.36 13.12 -9.66
CA ILE A 315 -11.16 13.62 -8.98
C ILE A 315 -10.14 12.48 -8.86
N LYS A 316 -8.87 12.79 -9.12
CA LYS A 316 -7.73 11.89 -8.90
C LYS A 316 -6.71 12.55 -7.99
N ILE A 317 -6.25 11.83 -6.96
CA ILE A 317 -5.13 12.26 -6.10
C ILE A 317 -4.12 11.12 -6.09
N ILE A 318 -2.93 11.37 -6.63
CA ILE A 318 -1.92 10.35 -6.88
C ILE A 318 -0.57 10.75 -6.30
N GLY A 319 0.06 9.86 -5.52
CA GLY A 319 1.41 10.04 -4.98
C GLY A 319 1.50 10.90 -3.73
N GLY A 320 2.70 11.04 -3.17
CA GLY A 320 3.02 11.97 -2.09
C GLY A 320 2.53 11.56 -0.70
N THR A 321 2.76 12.44 0.27
CA THR A 321 2.40 12.26 1.67
C THR A 321 1.51 13.40 2.17
N ILE A 322 0.43 13.05 2.85
CA ILE A 322 -0.39 13.95 3.65
C ILE A 322 -0.07 13.66 5.12
N ASP A 323 0.73 14.52 5.75
CA ASP A 323 1.01 14.44 7.18
C ASP A 323 0.06 15.39 7.91
N CYS A 324 -0.94 14.83 8.58
CA CYS A 324 -1.98 15.61 9.25
C CYS A 324 -1.46 16.35 10.50
N ASN A 325 -0.22 16.10 10.92
CA ASN A 325 0.45 16.82 12.00
C ASN A 325 -0.33 16.81 13.33
N GLY A 326 -1.15 15.78 13.56
CA GLY A 326 -2.13 15.72 14.66
C GLY A 326 -1.52 15.80 16.06
N GLN A 327 -0.23 15.52 16.22
CA GLN A 327 0.49 15.69 17.49
C GLN A 327 0.62 17.17 17.89
N ASN A 328 0.59 18.08 16.92
CA ASN A 328 0.72 19.53 17.11
C ASN A 328 -0.62 20.26 16.98
N MET A 329 -1.71 19.56 16.69
CA MET A 329 -3.05 20.14 16.57
C MET A 329 -3.80 20.10 17.90
N THR A 330 -4.62 21.12 18.15
CA THR A 330 -5.51 21.14 19.31
C THR A 330 -6.85 20.48 19.01
N ASN A 331 -7.32 20.61 17.76
CA ASN A 331 -8.59 20.09 17.28
C ASN A 331 -8.41 18.81 16.44
N MET A 332 -9.52 18.25 15.97
CA MET A 332 -9.54 17.11 15.04
C MET A 332 -8.92 17.51 13.70
N ILE A 333 -8.16 16.61 13.08
CA ILE A 333 -7.56 16.81 11.75
C ILE A 333 -7.51 15.50 10.96
N GLY A 334 -8.12 15.50 9.79
CA GLY A 334 -8.14 14.40 8.84
C GLY A 334 -7.35 14.69 7.56
N GLY A 335 -7.23 13.68 6.70
CA GLY A 335 -6.55 13.81 5.42
C GLY A 335 -7.47 14.33 4.32
N ILE A 336 -8.29 13.45 3.76
CA ILE A 336 -9.16 13.73 2.61
C ILE A 336 -10.61 13.51 3.03
N VAL A 337 -11.47 14.52 2.87
CA VAL A 337 -12.90 14.41 3.20
C VAL A 337 -13.74 14.80 2.00
N PHE A 338 -14.35 13.81 1.34
CA PHE A 338 -15.18 14.02 0.16
C PHE A 338 -16.65 13.65 0.41
N GLY A 339 -17.55 14.48 -0.10
CA GLY A 339 -18.99 14.35 0.03
C GLY A 339 -19.70 14.48 -1.31
N HIS A 340 -20.80 13.75 -1.50
CA HIS A 340 -21.67 13.83 -2.69
C HIS A 340 -20.94 13.64 -4.03
N ALA A 341 -19.84 12.91 -4.05
CA ALA A 341 -18.97 12.82 -5.22
C ALA A 341 -19.24 11.57 -6.05
N GLU A 342 -18.90 11.61 -7.35
CA GLU A 342 -18.82 10.43 -8.20
C GLU A 342 -17.46 10.34 -8.90
N ASN A 343 -16.95 9.12 -9.10
CA ASN A 343 -15.71 8.84 -9.85
C ASN A 343 -14.46 9.41 -9.16
N ILE A 344 -14.05 8.82 -8.05
CA ILE A 344 -12.87 9.24 -7.29
C ILE A 344 -11.78 8.18 -7.38
N LEU A 345 -10.54 8.62 -7.60
CA LEU A 345 -9.33 7.79 -7.49
C LEU A 345 -8.35 8.41 -6.47
N ILE A 346 -7.98 7.64 -5.46
CA ILE A 346 -6.90 7.98 -4.53
C ILE A 346 -5.89 6.84 -4.60
N GLN A 347 -4.66 7.15 -5.01
CA GLN A 347 -3.71 6.13 -5.42
C GLN A 347 -2.27 6.46 -5.02
N ASP A 348 -1.52 5.49 -4.49
CA ASP A 348 -0.11 5.66 -4.12
C ASP A 348 0.13 6.81 -3.11
N VAL A 349 -0.86 7.11 -2.25
CA VAL A 349 -0.81 8.19 -1.25
C VAL A 349 -0.48 7.63 0.13
N THR A 350 0.41 8.30 0.87
CA THR A 350 0.59 8.07 2.32
C THR A 350 -0.17 9.11 3.12
N ILE A 351 -1.05 8.71 4.03
CA ILE A 351 -1.70 9.61 4.99
C ILE A 351 -1.31 9.18 6.40
N LYS A 352 -0.86 10.11 7.24
CA LYS A 352 -0.42 9.80 8.60
C LYS A 352 -0.72 10.88 9.63
N ASN A 353 -0.61 10.52 10.90
CA ASN A 353 -0.71 11.41 12.06
C ASN A 353 -2.06 12.14 12.15
N VAL A 354 -3.16 11.44 11.86
CA VAL A 354 -4.51 12.00 12.06
C VAL A 354 -4.84 12.11 13.54
N ARG A 355 -5.72 13.04 13.90
CA ARG A 355 -6.15 13.23 15.29
C ARG A 355 -7.66 13.15 15.42
N GLU A 356 -8.16 12.20 16.20
CA GLU A 356 -9.56 12.07 16.61
C GLU A 356 -10.57 11.99 15.43
N ILE A 357 -10.11 11.72 14.20
CA ILE A 357 -10.91 11.65 12.96
C ILE A 357 -10.19 10.75 11.91
N HIS A 358 -10.64 10.77 10.66
CA HIS A 358 -10.37 9.83 9.58
C HIS A 358 -9.21 10.26 8.67
N HIS A 359 -8.43 9.30 8.16
CA HIS A 359 -7.46 9.57 7.09
C HIS A 359 -8.16 9.93 5.79
N ILE A 360 -9.20 9.17 5.44
CA ILE A 360 -10.10 9.44 4.34
C ILE A 360 -11.54 9.29 4.83
N GLU A 361 -12.39 10.23 4.46
CA GLU A 361 -13.82 10.19 4.72
C GLU A 361 -14.57 10.32 3.40
N ILE A 362 -15.38 9.32 3.06
CA ILE A 362 -16.17 9.26 1.82
C ILE A 362 -17.65 9.26 2.22
N ASN A 363 -18.32 10.39 2.02
CA ASN A 363 -19.72 10.58 2.37
C ASN A 363 -20.59 10.64 1.11
N SER A 364 -21.73 9.94 1.11
CA SER A 364 -22.75 10.07 0.05
C SER A 364 -22.18 9.96 -1.38
N SER A 365 -21.21 9.08 -1.61
CA SER A 365 -20.40 9.08 -2.85
C SER A 365 -20.44 7.76 -3.62
N LYS A 366 -20.20 7.82 -4.92
CA LYS A 366 -20.31 6.66 -5.82
C LYS A 366 -19.06 6.46 -6.68
N ASN A 367 -18.72 5.20 -6.93
CA ASN A 367 -17.58 4.80 -7.77
C ASN A 367 -16.26 5.41 -7.28
N VAL A 368 -15.79 4.91 -6.14
CA VAL A 368 -14.56 5.38 -5.47
C VAL A 368 -13.55 4.24 -5.43
N LEU A 369 -12.33 4.49 -5.90
CA LEU A 369 -11.20 3.57 -5.84
C LEU A 369 -10.10 4.18 -4.97
N ILE A 370 -9.75 3.49 -3.89
CA ILE A 370 -8.61 3.81 -3.03
C ILE A 370 -7.64 2.63 -3.15
N GLU A 371 -6.47 2.85 -3.74
CA GLU A 371 -5.53 1.76 -4.01
C GLU A 371 -4.06 2.08 -3.75
N ARG A 372 -3.30 1.09 -3.27
CA ARG A 372 -1.85 1.22 -3.00
C ARG A 372 -1.51 2.38 -2.05
N CYS A 373 -2.41 2.68 -1.12
CA CYS A 373 -2.22 3.74 -0.13
C CYS A 373 -1.69 3.18 1.20
N LYS A 374 -0.97 4.02 1.94
CA LYS A 374 -0.53 3.72 3.31
C LYS A 374 -1.21 4.66 4.30
N PHE A 375 -1.85 4.10 5.31
CA PHE A 375 -2.48 4.81 6.42
C PHE A 375 -1.74 4.45 7.70
N SER A 376 -1.31 5.46 8.46
CA SER A 376 -0.65 5.17 9.73
C SER A 376 -0.87 6.21 10.82
N THR A 377 -0.71 5.78 12.07
CA THR A 377 -0.72 6.65 13.26
C THR A 377 -2.02 7.42 13.45
N PHE A 378 -2.89 6.89 14.31
CA PHE A 378 -4.03 7.59 14.87
C PHE A 378 -3.69 8.18 16.25
N LEU A 379 -4.07 9.43 16.49
CA LEU A 379 -3.85 10.13 17.75
C LEU A 379 -5.18 10.50 18.40
N GLY A 380 -5.32 10.25 19.70
CA GLY A 380 -6.53 10.57 20.46
C GLY A 380 -7.24 9.34 21.00
N ASN A 381 -8.44 9.57 21.55
CA ASN A 381 -9.21 8.57 22.30
C ASN A 381 -10.40 8.00 21.51
N ARG A 382 -10.82 8.60 20.39
CA ARG A 382 -11.83 8.03 19.48
C ARG A 382 -11.24 6.89 18.65
N THR A 383 -10.70 5.87 19.30
CA THR A 383 -10.01 4.73 18.65
C THR A 383 -10.90 3.94 17.69
N TYR A 384 -12.21 4.14 17.71
CA TYR A 384 -13.17 3.58 16.77
C TYR A 384 -13.22 4.31 15.42
N SER A 385 -12.61 5.49 15.29
CA SER A 385 -12.57 6.24 14.03
C SER A 385 -11.81 5.47 12.95
N GLU A 386 -12.49 5.22 11.84
CA GLU A 386 -11.96 4.48 10.69
C GLU A 386 -10.89 5.29 9.98
N ALA A 387 -9.81 4.64 9.53
CA ALA A 387 -8.85 5.26 8.63
C ALA A 387 -9.52 5.62 7.30
N ILE A 388 -10.38 4.74 6.77
CA ILE A 388 -11.27 5.05 5.64
C ILE A 388 -12.72 4.89 6.12
N GLN A 389 -13.39 6.02 6.32
CA GLN A 389 -14.82 6.02 6.61
C GLN A 389 -15.63 6.05 5.31
N ILE A 390 -16.63 5.18 5.21
CA ILE A 390 -17.61 5.09 4.12
C ILE A 390 -18.96 5.38 4.73
N ASP A 391 -19.40 6.64 4.63
CA ASP A 391 -20.54 7.15 5.39
C ASP A 391 -21.54 7.92 4.52
N LEU A 392 -22.47 8.61 5.16
CA LEU A 392 -23.54 9.38 4.55
C LEU A 392 -23.64 10.77 5.20
N ALA A 393 -23.97 11.76 4.37
CA ALA A 393 -24.35 13.07 4.85
C ALA A 393 -25.78 13.01 5.42
N SER A 394 -25.93 12.70 6.72
CA SER A 394 -27.23 12.66 7.43
C SER A 394 -27.49 13.85 8.35
N SER A 395 -26.44 14.51 8.80
CA SER A 395 -26.54 15.62 9.76
C SER A 395 -25.22 16.39 9.80
N TYR A 396 -25.26 17.58 10.39
CA TYR A 396 -24.07 18.39 10.66
C TYR A 396 -23.06 17.65 11.55
N ASP A 397 -23.54 16.89 12.54
CA ASP A 397 -22.66 16.14 13.45
C ASP A 397 -21.89 15.02 12.75
N ASN A 398 -22.47 14.44 11.69
CA ASN A 398 -21.84 13.36 10.92
C ASN A 398 -20.99 13.91 9.77
N PHE A 399 -21.47 14.94 9.07
CA PHE A 399 -20.74 15.57 7.96
C PHE A 399 -20.88 17.11 8.01
N PRO A 400 -19.97 17.82 8.72
CA PRO A 400 -20.11 19.26 8.99
C PRO A 400 -19.63 20.18 7.86
N LEU A 401 -19.09 19.64 6.77
CA LEU A 401 -18.29 20.43 5.83
C LEU A 401 -19.07 21.23 4.78
N PHE A 402 -20.09 20.63 4.15
CA PHE A 402 -20.91 21.21 3.08
C PHE A 402 -22.04 20.22 2.70
N GLY A 403 -22.90 20.59 1.75
CA GLY A 403 -23.90 19.69 1.18
C GLY A 403 -25.18 19.54 1.98
N ASP A 404 -26.16 18.89 1.36
CA ASP A 404 -27.47 18.59 1.91
C ASP A 404 -27.44 17.27 2.69
N TYR A 405 -28.16 17.22 3.81
CA TYR A 405 -28.30 16.01 4.61
C TYR A 405 -29.40 15.07 4.10
N ASP A 406 -29.17 14.49 2.93
CA ASP A 406 -30.17 13.74 2.17
C ASP A 406 -30.12 12.22 2.37
N ASN A 407 -29.19 11.71 3.20
CA ASN A 407 -28.98 10.29 3.46
C ASN A 407 -28.63 9.45 2.22
N THR A 408 -28.04 10.08 1.19
CA THR A 408 -27.52 9.35 0.03
C THR A 408 -26.47 8.34 0.49
N ILE A 409 -26.63 7.08 0.09
CA ILE A 409 -25.70 6.01 0.45
C ILE A 409 -24.44 6.05 -0.40
N CYS A 410 -23.30 5.65 0.15
CA CYS A 410 -22.15 5.27 -0.67
C CYS A 410 -22.40 3.99 -1.49
N GLN A 411 -21.91 3.97 -2.73
CA GLN A 411 -22.02 2.82 -3.65
C GLN A 411 -20.75 2.57 -4.48
N TYR A 412 -20.42 1.31 -4.73
CA TYR A 412 -19.27 0.92 -5.57
C TYR A 412 -17.95 1.50 -5.04
N ILE A 413 -17.64 1.19 -3.78
CA ILE A 413 -16.41 1.62 -3.13
C ILE A 413 -15.43 0.44 -3.13
N THR A 414 -14.24 0.65 -3.67
CA THR A 414 -13.16 -0.34 -3.69
C THR A 414 -11.96 0.20 -2.93
N VAL A 415 -11.51 -0.56 -1.93
CA VAL A 415 -10.25 -0.36 -1.23
C VAL A 415 -9.37 -1.57 -1.52
N ARG A 416 -8.20 -1.36 -2.12
CA ARG A 416 -7.31 -2.48 -2.45
C ARG A 416 -5.83 -2.18 -2.34
N ASP A 417 -5.02 -3.21 -2.10
CA ASP A 417 -3.55 -3.11 -2.07
C ASP A 417 -3.04 -2.08 -1.04
N CYS A 418 -3.82 -1.80 0.03
CA CYS A 418 -3.52 -0.77 1.02
C CYS A 418 -2.93 -1.34 2.32
N THR A 419 -2.17 -0.52 3.04
CA THR A 419 -1.63 -0.88 4.37
C THR A 419 -2.17 0.08 5.44
N PHE A 420 -2.61 -0.47 6.57
CA PHE A 420 -3.11 0.24 7.73
C PHE A 420 -2.25 -0.14 8.95
N GLU A 421 -1.59 0.83 9.57
CA GLU A 421 -0.62 0.57 10.64
C GLU A 421 -0.84 1.52 11.83
N ASN A 422 -1.17 1.00 13.01
CA ASN A 422 -1.44 1.81 14.20
C ASN A 422 -2.57 2.85 14.00
N CYS A 423 -3.59 2.47 13.22
CA CYS A 423 -4.79 3.29 13.03
C CYS A 423 -5.83 3.01 14.13
N GLY A 424 -6.87 3.84 14.22
CA GLY A 424 -8.03 3.60 15.08
C GLY A 424 -8.77 2.32 14.65
N ALA A 425 -9.74 2.47 13.75
CA ALA A 425 -10.29 1.38 12.94
C ALA A 425 -9.76 1.46 11.50
N GLY A 426 -9.96 0.41 10.70
CA GLY A 426 -9.46 0.35 9.31
C GLY A 426 -10.45 0.93 8.32
N VAL A 427 -11.32 0.08 7.75
CA VAL A 427 -12.33 0.49 6.75
C VAL A 427 -13.73 0.25 7.29
N GLY A 428 -14.63 1.21 7.18
CA GLY A 428 -16.01 1.00 7.61
C GLY A 428 -16.82 2.28 7.85
N THR A 429 -17.85 2.15 8.68
CA THR A 429 -18.57 3.26 9.30
C THR A 429 -18.96 2.86 10.72
N HIS A 430 -19.21 3.85 11.56
CA HIS A 430 -19.79 3.73 12.90
C HIS A 430 -21.13 4.47 13.04
N VAL A 431 -21.67 5.02 11.95
CA VAL A 431 -22.99 5.67 11.93
C VAL A 431 -24.08 4.64 11.66
N GLN A 432 -25.05 4.56 12.56
CA GLN A 432 -26.20 3.65 12.45
C GLN A 432 -27.44 4.42 11.98
N GLY A 433 -27.93 4.12 10.77
CA GLY A 433 -29.24 4.56 10.27
C GLY A 433 -30.13 3.36 9.95
N SER A 434 -31.40 3.39 10.35
CA SER A 434 -32.32 2.29 10.02
C SER A 434 -32.54 2.21 8.50
N GLN A 435 -32.29 1.05 7.90
CA GLN A 435 -32.58 0.72 6.49
C GLN A 435 -31.78 1.49 5.42
N LEU A 436 -30.65 2.10 5.76
CA LEU A 436 -29.71 2.67 4.80
C LEU A 436 -28.50 1.76 4.70
N TRP A 437 -28.30 1.13 3.54
CA TRP A 437 -27.17 0.24 3.30
C TRP A 437 -26.19 0.82 2.30
N HIS A 438 -24.93 0.94 2.68
CA HIS A 438 -23.84 1.16 1.73
C HIS A 438 -23.69 -0.09 0.85
N ASP A 439 -23.71 0.10 -0.48
CA ASP A 439 -23.93 -1.00 -1.43
C ASP A 439 -22.70 -1.25 -2.31
N HIS A 440 -22.38 -2.51 -2.58
CA HIS A 440 -21.23 -2.93 -3.39
C HIS A 440 -19.89 -2.39 -2.87
N ILE A 441 -19.52 -2.78 -1.64
CA ILE A 441 -18.23 -2.44 -1.03
C ILE A 441 -17.24 -3.59 -1.20
N LEU A 442 -16.06 -3.31 -1.75
CA LEU A 442 -14.96 -4.27 -1.92
C LEU A 442 -13.75 -3.82 -1.11
N VAL A 443 -13.26 -4.69 -0.23
CA VAL A 443 -11.95 -4.52 0.43
C VAL A 443 -11.10 -5.75 0.13
N GLU A 444 -10.04 -5.58 -0.65
CA GLU A 444 -9.19 -6.69 -1.09
C GLU A 444 -7.68 -6.45 -0.96
N ASN A 445 -6.92 -7.51 -0.70
CA ASN A 445 -5.46 -7.47 -0.67
C ASN A 445 -4.87 -6.35 0.21
N CYS A 446 -5.51 -6.07 1.35
CA CYS A 446 -5.05 -5.06 2.31
C CYS A 446 -4.39 -5.71 3.54
N GLU A 447 -3.48 -4.97 4.16
CA GLU A 447 -2.83 -5.35 5.42
C GLU A 447 -3.28 -4.43 6.57
N PHE A 448 -3.80 -5.03 7.63
CA PHE A 448 -4.32 -4.38 8.83
C PHE A 448 -3.45 -4.78 10.03
N ASP A 449 -2.52 -3.91 10.41
CA ASP A 449 -1.55 -4.17 11.47
C ASP A 449 -1.75 -3.24 12.67
N ASN A 450 -1.92 -3.85 13.84
CA ASN A 450 -2.01 -3.20 15.14
C ASN A 450 -3.08 -2.09 15.22
N LEU A 451 -4.28 -2.33 14.68
CA LEU A 451 -5.37 -1.36 14.83
C LEU A 451 -5.93 -1.38 16.26
N LEU A 452 -6.34 -0.20 16.74
CA LEU A 452 -6.83 0.02 18.09
C LEU A 452 -8.28 -0.45 18.29
N SER A 453 -9.01 -0.67 17.20
CA SER A 453 -10.41 -1.13 17.18
C SER A 453 -10.61 -2.22 16.10
N HIS A 454 -11.50 -2.02 15.13
CA HIS A 454 -11.80 -3.02 14.10
C HIS A 454 -10.89 -2.87 12.87
N GLY A 455 -10.46 -3.98 12.27
CA GLY A 455 -9.83 -3.95 10.95
C GLY A 455 -10.83 -3.50 9.88
N ILE A 456 -11.99 -4.17 9.83
CA ILE A 456 -13.11 -3.75 8.97
C ILE A 456 -14.42 -3.77 9.76
N SER A 457 -15.18 -2.66 9.66
CA SER A 457 -16.50 -2.48 10.26
C SER A 457 -17.55 -2.29 9.15
N ALA A 458 -18.18 -3.39 8.73
CA ALA A 458 -19.22 -3.42 7.71
C ALA A 458 -20.62 -3.18 8.31
N LEU A 459 -20.78 -2.08 9.05
CA LEU A 459 -22.06 -1.66 9.63
C LEU A 459 -23.05 -1.28 8.52
N ASN A 460 -24.20 -1.98 8.47
CA ASN A 460 -25.20 -1.86 7.41
C ASN A 460 -24.62 -1.89 5.99
N PHE A 461 -23.66 -2.76 5.71
CA PHE A 461 -23.21 -2.96 4.33
C PHE A 461 -24.10 -3.98 3.61
N LYS A 462 -24.34 -3.74 2.32
CA LYS A 462 -25.04 -4.63 1.41
C LYS A 462 -24.13 -5.02 0.25
N LYS A 463 -24.17 -6.30 -0.17
CA LYS A 463 -23.40 -6.81 -1.32
C LYS A 463 -21.90 -6.55 -1.18
N PHE A 464 -21.37 -6.74 0.02
CA PHE A 464 -19.96 -6.48 0.30
C PHE A 464 -19.09 -7.71 0.06
N LYS A 465 -17.83 -7.48 -0.31
CA LYS A 465 -16.80 -8.49 -0.50
C LYS A 465 -15.53 -8.09 0.24
N ILE A 466 -15.13 -8.91 1.20
CA ILE A 466 -13.90 -8.74 1.97
C ILE A 466 -13.02 -9.94 1.66
N LYS A 467 -11.93 -9.76 0.94
CA LYS A 467 -11.13 -10.92 0.51
C LYS A 467 -9.63 -10.70 0.42
N ASP A 468 -8.87 -11.77 0.57
CA ASP A 468 -7.41 -11.74 0.38
C ASP A 468 -6.70 -10.75 1.33
N ASN A 469 -7.31 -10.37 2.46
CA ASN A 469 -6.73 -9.43 3.42
C ASN A 469 -6.01 -10.15 4.56
N VAL A 470 -5.08 -9.43 5.20
CA VAL A 470 -4.34 -9.92 6.37
C VAL A 470 -4.52 -8.99 7.56
N PHE A 471 -4.84 -9.57 8.72
CA PHE A 471 -5.07 -8.85 9.97
C PHE A 471 -4.11 -9.35 11.05
N ARG A 472 -3.38 -8.45 11.70
CA ARG A 472 -2.37 -8.77 12.71
C ARG A 472 -2.49 -7.85 13.92
N GLY A 473 -2.58 -8.42 15.12
CA GLY A 473 -2.51 -7.65 16.36
C GLY A 473 -3.63 -6.62 16.54
N THR A 474 -4.72 -6.71 15.78
CA THR A 474 -5.85 -5.78 15.84
C THR A 474 -6.81 -6.16 16.97
N GLU A 475 -7.55 -5.21 17.55
CA GLU A 475 -8.55 -5.52 18.58
C GLU A 475 -9.62 -6.50 18.07
N ASN A 476 -10.26 -6.20 16.93
CA ASN A 476 -11.21 -7.08 16.22
C ASN A 476 -10.85 -7.19 14.74
N GLY A 477 -10.94 -8.37 14.13
CA GLY A 477 -10.64 -8.55 12.71
C GLY A 477 -11.69 -7.92 11.79
N PHE A 478 -12.81 -8.62 11.63
CA PHE A 478 -13.98 -8.18 10.86
C PHE A 478 -15.22 -8.11 11.77
N TYR A 479 -15.97 -7.03 11.67
CA TYR A 479 -17.24 -6.83 12.35
C TYR A 479 -18.32 -6.37 11.37
N THR A 480 -19.53 -6.90 11.55
CA THR A 480 -20.74 -6.37 10.90
C THR A 480 -21.91 -6.40 11.86
N ASP A 481 -22.73 -5.35 11.81
CA ASP A 481 -24.07 -5.29 12.37
C ASP A 481 -25.04 -4.89 11.26
N GLY A 482 -26.06 -5.70 11.01
CA GLY A 482 -27.05 -5.44 9.95
C GLY A 482 -26.55 -5.69 8.52
N GLY A 483 -25.39 -6.34 8.36
CA GLY A 483 -24.83 -6.70 7.06
C GLY A 483 -25.71 -7.67 6.27
N TYR A 484 -25.85 -7.43 4.96
CA TYR A 484 -26.71 -8.22 4.08
C TYR A 484 -26.00 -8.62 2.79
N ASP A 485 -26.09 -9.90 2.39
CA ASP A 485 -25.53 -10.42 1.13
C ASP A 485 -24.00 -10.20 1.05
N GLY A 486 -23.26 -10.75 2.00
CA GLY A 486 -21.83 -10.50 2.19
C GLY A 486 -20.94 -11.71 1.87
N MET A 487 -19.73 -11.47 1.38
CA MET A 487 -18.70 -12.51 1.20
C MET A 487 -17.42 -12.12 1.93
N ILE A 488 -16.90 -13.04 2.75
CA ILE A 488 -15.65 -12.89 3.51
C ILE A 488 -14.75 -14.06 3.12
N ASN A 489 -13.89 -13.87 2.12
CA ASN A 489 -13.18 -14.97 1.46
C ASN A 489 -11.66 -14.88 1.63
N ASN A 490 -11.00 -15.98 1.98
CA ASN A 490 -9.54 -16.08 1.93
C ASN A 490 -8.82 -14.96 2.73
N ASN A 491 -9.31 -14.63 3.91
CA ASN A 491 -8.67 -13.65 4.80
C ASN A 491 -7.87 -14.38 5.90
N ASP A 492 -6.71 -13.83 6.26
CA ASP A 492 -5.84 -14.34 7.33
C ASP A 492 -5.94 -13.43 8.57
N PHE A 493 -6.43 -14.00 9.68
CA PHE A 493 -6.58 -13.31 10.96
C PHE A 493 -5.63 -13.91 11.98
N LYS A 494 -4.64 -13.12 12.40
CA LYS A 494 -3.55 -13.59 13.27
C LYS A 494 -3.42 -12.69 14.49
N ASP A 495 -3.33 -13.30 15.68
CA ASP A 495 -3.09 -12.58 16.94
C ASP A 495 -4.13 -11.46 17.20
N ILE A 496 -5.38 -11.69 16.80
CA ILE A 496 -6.49 -10.76 17.06
C ILE A 496 -6.78 -10.74 18.56
N ARG A 497 -6.85 -9.57 19.20
CA ARG A 497 -6.95 -9.49 20.67
C ARG A 497 -8.28 -9.96 21.21
N THR A 498 -9.34 -9.84 20.43
CA THR A 498 -10.67 -10.35 20.77
C THR A 498 -11.18 -11.31 19.69
N ASN A 499 -12.29 -11.03 19.02
CA ASN A 499 -12.88 -11.93 18.03
C ASN A 499 -12.32 -11.66 16.62
N ALA A 500 -11.98 -12.71 15.87
CA ALA A 500 -11.50 -12.53 14.50
C ALA A 500 -12.63 -12.14 13.55
N ILE A 501 -13.79 -12.79 13.62
CA ILE A 501 -14.97 -12.47 12.80
C ILE A 501 -16.21 -12.38 13.69
N MET A 502 -16.94 -11.27 13.60
CA MET A 502 -18.16 -10.99 14.35
C MET A 502 -19.31 -10.64 13.38
N ILE A 503 -20.41 -11.40 13.46
CA ILE A 503 -21.63 -11.15 12.68
C ILE A 503 -22.80 -10.94 13.65
N SER A 504 -23.29 -9.71 13.72
CA SER A 504 -24.49 -9.28 14.45
C SER A 504 -25.58 -8.89 13.46
N ASN A 505 -26.84 -9.24 13.76
CA ASN A 505 -28.01 -8.91 12.92
C ASN A 505 -27.80 -9.17 11.41
N GLY A 506 -26.92 -10.12 11.05
CA GLY A 506 -26.45 -10.33 9.68
C GLY A 506 -27.33 -11.31 8.93
N SER A 507 -27.41 -11.18 7.60
CA SER A 507 -28.19 -12.08 6.76
C SER A 507 -27.52 -12.40 5.44
N ASN A 508 -27.53 -13.67 5.03
CA ASN A 508 -26.94 -14.13 3.77
C ASN A 508 -25.44 -13.77 3.68
N ILE A 509 -24.65 -14.14 4.69
CA ILE A 509 -23.20 -13.85 4.72
C ILE A 509 -22.43 -15.15 4.64
N HIS A 510 -21.46 -15.20 3.73
CA HIS A 510 -20.64 -16.37 3.45
C HIS A 510 -19.19 -16.10 3.85
N ILE A 511 -18.68 -16.86 4.83
CA ILE A 511 -17.28 -16.89 5.23
C ILE A 511 -16.64 -18.12 4.61
N ASN A 512 -15.69 -17.93 3.71
CA ASN A 512 -15.03 -19.02 2.99
C ASN A 512 -13.51 -18.93 3.13
N GLN A 513 -12.84 -20.07 3.36
CA GLN A 513 -11.37 -20.15 3.26
C GLN A 513 -10.63 -19.18 4.20
N ALA A 514 -11.25 -18.77 5.31
CA ALA A 514 -10.59 -17.92 6.29
C ALA A 514 -9.59 -18.75 7.12
N THR A 515 -8.42 -18.19 7.37
CA THR A 515 -7.44 -18.73 8.32
C THR A 515 -7.44 -17.85 9.55
N ILE A 516 -7.66 -18.44 10.72
CA ILE A 516 -7.73 -17.74 12.00
C ILE A 516 -6.76 -18.42 12.97
N SER A 517 -5.84 -17.65 13.55
CA SER A 517 -4.88 -18.18 14.52
C SER A 517 -4.70 -17.24 15.72
N ARG A 518 -4.74 -17.83 16.92
CA ARG A 518 -4.49 -17.14 18.20
C ARG A 518 -5.38 -15.91 18.43
N SER A 519 -6.69 -16.09 18.27
CA SER A 519 -7.66 -15.06 18.67
C SER A 519 -7.80 -15.02 20.19
N GLY A 520 -7.79 -13.84 20.81
CA GLY A 520 -7.98 -13.67 22.25
C GLY A 520 -9.44 -13.86 22.70
N GLY A 521 -10.39 -13.85 21.78
CA GLY A 521 -11.80 -14.22 21.95
C GLY A 521 -12.17 -15.44 21.11
N ASN A 522 -13.37 -15.42 20.49
CA ASN A 522 -13.79 -16.49 19.59
C ASN A 522 -13.10 -16.34 18.23
N GLY A 523 -12.92 -17.45 17.51
CA GLY A 523 -12.54 -17.38 16.10
C GLY A 523 -13.63 -16.68 15.29
N ILE A 524 -14.83 -17.25 15.30
CA ILE A 524 -16.03 -16.67 14.65
C ILE A 524 -17.17 -16.62 15.66
N THR A 525 -17.89 -15.50 15.74
CA THR A 525 -19.12 -15.39 16.52
C THR A 525 -20.27 -14.84 15.67
N VAL A 526 -21.42 -15.51 15.75
CA VAL A 526 -22.65 -15.18 15.04
C VAL A 526 -23.77 -14.99 16.07
N PHE A 527 -24.34 -13.79 16.11
CA PHE A 527 -25.21 -13.38 17.20
C PHE A 527 -26.33 -12.41 16.78
N ASN A 528 -27.20 -12.07 17.74
CA ASN A 528 -28.29 -11.11 17.59
C ASN A 528 -29.21 -11.39 16.40
N GLY A 529 -29.80 -12.60 16.33
CA GLY A 529 -30.80 -12.90 15.29
C GLY A 529 -30.23 -13.05 13.88
N SER A 530 -28.90 -13.20 13.75
CA SER A 530 -28.26 -13.44 12.46
C SER A 530 -28.78 -14.74 11.83
N LYS A 531 -28.92 -14.76 10.50
CA LYS A 531 -29.52 -15.88 9.76
C LYS A 531 -28.88 -16.15 8.41
N ASN A 532 -28.96 -17.39 7.95
CA ASN A 532 -28.38 -17.80 6.66
C ASN A 532 -26.90 -17.43 6.54
N ILE A 533 -26.13 -17.80 7.55
CA ILE A 533 -24.68 -17.64 7.57
C ILE A 533 -24.05 -18.95 7.11
N VAL A 534 -23.12 -18.88 6.16
CA VAL A 534 -22.38 -20.05 5.65
C VAL A 534 -20.92 -19.90 6.04
N ILE A 535 -20.38 -20.86 6.80
CA ILE A 535 -18.98 -20.94 7.21
C ILE A 535 -18.39 -22.18 6.57
N ASN A 536 -17.59 -22.01 5.54
CA ASN A 536 -17.10 -23.10 4.70
C ASN A 536 -15.58 -23.06 4.53
N ASP A 537 -14.93 -24.23 4.60
CA ASP A 537 -13.49 -24.39 4.38
C ASP A 537 -12.63 -23.48 5.27
N VAL A 538 -13.04 -23.18 6.52
CA VAL A 538 -12.26 -22.33 7.42
C VAL A 538 -11.29 -23.16 8.28
N ASN A 539 -10.14 -22.57 8.61
CA ASN A 539 -9.17 -23.14 9.53
C ASN A 539 -9.01 -22.23 10.75
N ILE A 540 -9.34 -22.71 11.94
CA ILE A 540 -9.27 -21.95 13.20
C ILE A 540 -8.36 -22.67 14.18
N THR A 541 -7.34 -21.97 14.67
CA THR A 541 -6.35 -22.53 15.59
C THR A 541 -6.17 -21.66 16.83
N SER A 542 -6.18 -22.29 18.00
CA SER A 542 -5.79 -21.66 19.27
C SER A 542 -6.58 -20.39 19.66
N SER A 543 -7.90 -20.37 19.46
CA SER A 543 -8.74 -19.31 20.05
C SER A 543 -8.80 -19.44 21.57
N ASN A 544 -8.72 -18.33 22.29
CA ASN A 544 -8.82 -18.30 23.77
C ASN A 544 -10.26 -18.47 24.28
N ALA A 545 -11.25 -18.37 23.39
CA ALA A 545 -12.64 -18.78 23.65
C ALA A 545 -13.03 -19.94 22.72
N ASN A 546 -14.22 -19.90 22.12
CA ASN A 546 -14.66 -20.96 21.21
C ASN A 546 -14.05 -20.78 19.82
N GLY A 547 -13.94 -21.87 19.06
CA GLY A 547 -13.58 -21.75 17.64
C GLY A 547 -14.69 -21.04 16.85
N ILE A 548 -15.92 -21.57 16.91
CA ILE A 548 -17.12 -20.95 16.33
C ILE A 548 -18.23 -20.88 17.37
N ASN A 549 -18.88 -19.72 17.49
CA ASN A 549 -19.97 -19.47 18.44
C ASN A 549 -21.24 -19.00 17.72
N PHE A 550 -22.38 -19.65 17.99
CA PHE A 550 -23.72 -19.26 17.56
C PHE A 550 -24.60 -19.01 18.78
N THR A 551 -25.09 -17.78 18.93
CA THR A 551 -26.02 -17.37 19.99
C THR A 551 -27.24 -16.68 19.36
N GLY A 552 -28.45 -17.15 19.66
CA GLY A 552 -29.69 -16.57 19.14
C GLY A 552 -29.77 -16.43 17.61
N SER A 553 -29.17 -17.35 16.85
CA SER A 553 -29.02 -17.23 15.39
C SER A 553 -29.60 -18.45 14.65
N THR A 554 -29.98 -18.31 13.38
CA THR A 554 -30.75 -19.37 12.67
C THR A 554 -30.26 -19.73 11.28
N ASP A 555 -30.72 -20.90 10.79
CA ASP A 555 -30.70 -21.31 9.38
C ASP A 555 -29.30 -21.22 8.73
N SER A 556 -28.27 -21.60 9.49
CA SER A 556 -26.87 -21.39 9.11
C SER A 556 -26.13 -22.73 8.97
N ILE A 557 -25.02 -22.72 8.22
CA ILE A 557 -24.26 -23.91 7.87
C ILE A 557 -22.79 -23.71 8.24
N ILE A 558 -22.20 -24.69 8.90
CA ILE A 558 -20.76 -24.85 9.09
C ILE A 558 -20.35 -26.12 8.36
N ASN A 559 -19.43 -26.02 7.41
CA ASN A 559 -18.97 -27.19 6.66
C ASN A 559 -17.49 -27.17 6.28
N ASN A 560 -16.93 -28.37 6.08
CA ASN A 560 -15.57 -28.60 5.58
C ASN A 560 -14.46 -27.85 6.34
N SER A 561 -14.69 -27.54 7.62
CA SER A 561 -13.81 -26.66 8.40
C SER A 561 -12.98 -27.45 9.40
N VAL A 562 -11.82 -26.90 9.78
CA VAL A 562 -10.90 -27.49 10.76
C VAL A 562 -10.74 -26.52 11.93
N LEU A 563 -11.00 -27.01 13.13
CA LEU A 563 -10.89 -26.25 14.37
C LEU A 563 -9.95 -27.02 15.31
N ASP A 564 -8.85 -26.40 15.75
CA ASP A 564 -7.83 -27.09 16.53
C ASP A 564 -7.33 -26.24 17.71
N GLY A 565 -7.31 -26.83 18.91
CA GLY A 565 -6.64 -26.26 20.07
C GLY A 565 -7.32 -25.04 20.70
N ASN A 566 -8.63 -24.86 20.52
CA ASN A 566 -9.38 -23.75 21.11
C ASN A 566 -9.60 -23.98 22.62
N ILE A 567 -9.39 -22.98 23.47
CA ILE A 567 -9.52 -23.13 24.93
C ILE A 567 -10.98 -23.42 25.35
N GLY A 568 -11.95 -22.83 24.63
CA GLY A 568 -13.37 -23.09 24.83
C GLY A 568 -13.86 -24.36 24.12
N ASN A 569 -15.09 -24.32 23.62
CA ASN A 569 -15.61 -25.37 22.74
C ASN A 569 -15.02 -25.20 21.33
N GLY A 570 -14.95 -26.28 20.56
CA GLY A 570 -14.72 -26.14 19.13
C GLY A 570 -15.87 -25.35 18.49
N ILE A 571 -17.09 -25.87 18.62
CA ILE A 571 -18.31 -25.21 18.16
C ILE A 571 -19.31 -25.12 19.32
N PHE A 572 -19.84 -23.93 19.58
CA PHE A 572 -20.89 -23.70 20.57
C PHE A 572 -22.16 -23.15 19.91
N ILE A 573 -23.28 -23.84 20.10
CA ILE A 573 -24.61 -23.47 19.58
C ILE A 573 -25.56 -23.35 20.76
N HIS A 574 -26.00 -22.13 21.05
CA HIS A 574 -26.77 -21.86 22.26
C HIS A 574 -27.75 -20.69 22.10
N ASP A 575 -28.39 -20.30 23.21
CA ASP A 575 -29.36 -19.22 23.36
C ASP A 575 -30.44 -19.23 22.29
N GLN A 576 -31.17 -20.34 22.20
CA GLN A 576 -32.26 -20.53 21.25
C GLN A 576 -31.85 -20.47 19.78
N SER A 577 -30.58 -20.72 19.44
CA SER A 577 -30.16 -20.90 18.04
C SER A 577 -30.89 -22.08 17.39
N LYS A 578 -31.26 -21.96 16.11
CA LYS A 578 -32.12 -22.94 15.42
C LYS A 578 -31.65 -23.30 14.02
N SER A 579 -31.90 -24.54 13.58
CA SER A 579 -31.63 -24.97 12.21
C SER A 579 -30.16 -24.81 11.80
N ILE A 580 -29.22 -24.96 12.74
CA ILE A 580 -27.78 -24.89 12.45
C ILE A 580 -27.31 -26.26 11.97
N THR A 581 -26.71 -26.32 10.78
CA THR A 581 -26.12 -27.55 10.24
C THR A 581 -24.60 -27.51 10.41
N VAL A 582 -24.03 -28.53 11.04
CA VAL A 582 -22.58 -28.71 11.19
C VAL A 582 -22.21 -30.01 10.51
N THR A 583 -21.45 -29.94 9.42
CA THR A 583 -21.11 -31.15 8.65
C THR A 583 -19.73 -31.18 8.03
N ARG A 584 -19.07 -32.34 8.03
CA ARG A 584 -17.69 -32.49 7.52
C ARG A 584 -16.70 -31.56 8.22
N VAL A 585 -16.95 -31.24 9.48
CA VAL A 585 -16.04 -30.44 10.31
C VAL A 585 -15.14 -31.38 11.09
N THR A 586 -13.86 -31.02 11.18
CA THR A 586 -12.90 -31.65 12.08
C THR A 586 -12.65 -30.75 13.28
N VAL A 587 -12.93 -31.23 14.48
CA VAL A 587 -12.69 -30.50 15.73
C VAL A 587 -11.72 -31.27 16.60
N LYS A 588 -10.59 -30.64 16.94
CA LYS A 588 -9.52 -31.26 17.71
C LYS A 588 -9.07 -30.41 18.88
N ASN A 589 -8.59 -31.07 19.92
CA ASN A 589 -7.87 -30.48 21.04
C ASN A 589 -8.59 -29.31 21.73
N SER A 590 -9.92 -29.23 21.63
CA SER A 590 -10.68 -28.16 22.29
C SER A 590 -10.64 -28.34 23.81
N GLY A 591 -10.57 -27.26 24.57
CA GLY A 591 -10.49 -27.29 26.03
C GLY A 591 -11.77 -27.79 26.68
N LEU A 592 -12.92 -27.47 26.08
CA LEU A 592 -14.25 -27.98 26.44
C LEU A 592 -14.73 -29.02 25.41
N ALA A 593 -16.03 -29.07 25.11
CA ALA A 593 -16.56 -30.01 24.12
C ALA A 593 -16.05 -29.70 22.71
N GLY A 594 -16.03 -30.72 21.85
CA GLY A 594 -15.84 -30.51 20.43
C GLY A 594 -17.01 -29.72 19.83
N ILE A 595 -18.24 -30.20 20.06
CA ILE A 595 -19.48 -29.51 19.67
C ILE A 595 -20.45 -29.50 20.86
N ASN A 596 -20.94 -28.33 21.24
CA ASN A 596 -21.87 -28.15 22.36
C ASN A 596 -23.17 -27.50 21.91
N LEU A 597 -24.30 -28.16 22.20
CA LEU A 597 -25.65 -27.66 22.00
C LEU A 597 -26.30 -27.45 23.37
N SER A 598 -26.60 -26.20 23.71
CA SER A 598 -27.20 -25.87 25.01
C SER A 598 -28.23 -24.74 24.92
N ALA A 599 -28.73 -24.31 26.07
CA ALA A 599 -29.62 -23.16 26.25
C ALA A 599 -30.73 -23.09 25.18
N ASN A 600 -31.49 -24.17 25.07
CA ASN A 600 -32.61 -24.32 24.14
C ASN A 600 -32.24 -24.27 22.64
N ALA A 601 -31.03 -24.68 22.23
CA ALA A 601 -30.71 -24.91 20.82
C ALA A 601 -31.62 -25.97 20.18
N GLN A 602 -32.15 -25.70 18.98
CA GLN A 602 -33.19 -26.54 18.37
C GLN A 602 -32.96 -26.89 16.91
N ARG A 603 -33.42 -28.07 16.49
CA ARG A 603 -33.45 -28.47 15.06
C ARG A 603 -32.07 -28.40 14.39
N CYS A 604 -30.99 -28.51 15.16
CA CYS A 604 -29.65 -28.50 14.61
C CYS A 604 -29.30 -29.89 14.07
N ASN A 605 -28.53 -29.93 12.99
CA ASN A 605 -28.07 -31.16 12.34
C ASN A 605 -26.54 -31.26 12.43
N ILE A 606 -26.05 -32.14 13.30
CA ILE A 606 -24.63 -32.39 13.53
C ILE A 606 -24.28 -33.71 12.84
N SER A 607 -23.67 -33.65 11.66
CA SER A 607 -23.49 -34.86 10.86
C SER A 607 -22.16 -35.00 10.13
N ASN A 608 -21.62 -36.21 10.10
CA ASN A 608 -20.37 -36.55 9.39
C ASN A 608 -19.17 -35.70 9.84
N ASN A 609 -19.07 -35.40 11.13
CA ASN A 609 -17.94 -34.67 11.71
C ASN A 609 -16.94 -35.62 12.35
N ILE A 610 -15.68 -35.18 12.46
CA ILE A 610 -14.60 -35.90 13.15
C ILE A 610 -14.22 -35.11 14.39
N LEU A 611 -14.35 -35.73 15.55
CA LEU A 611 -14.07 -35.11 16.84
C LEU A 611 -13.02 -35.95 17.58
N ASP A 612 -11.89 -35.34 17.87
CA ASP A 612 -10.72 -36.05 18.39
C ASP A 612 -10.01 -35.23 19.47
N SER A 613 -9.63 -35.88 20.57
CA SER A 613 -8.77 -35.29 21.59
C SER A 613 -9.32 -34.02 22.26
N ASN A 614 -10.64 -33.84 22.30
CA ASN A 614 -11.28 -32.69 22.95
C ASN A 614 -11.38 -32.87 24.48
N CYS A 615 -11.89 -31.83 25.14
CA CYS A 615 -11.98 -31.71 26.59
C CYS A 615 -10.60 -31.69 27.26
N THR A 616 -9.66 -30.91 26.71
CA THR A 616 -8.26 -30.86 27.19
C THR A 616 -8.12 -30.12 28.53
N VAL A 617 -9.06 -29.21 28.84
CA VAL A 617 -9.07 -28.39 30.06
C VAL A 617 -10.09 -28.92 31.08
N ASP A 618 -11.31 -29.26 30.63
CA ASP A 618 -12.39 -29.72 31.51
C ASP A 618 -12.97 -31.05 31.02
N SER A 619 -12.74 -32.12 31.81
CA SER A 619 -13.19 -33.47 31.50
C SER A 619 -14.68 -33.72 31.76
N THR A 620 -15.42 -32.76 32.33
CA THR A 620 -16.88 -32.89 32.55
C THR A 620 -17.68 -32.79 31.24
N TYR A 621 -17.04 -32.30 30.17
CA TYR A 621 -17.62 -32.22 28.83
C TYR A 621 -17.43 -33.54 28.06
N SER A 622 -18.16 -33.70 26.96
CA SER A 622 -18.02 -34.80 26.00
C SER A 622 -17.64 -34.27 24.62
N ASN A 623 -17.25 -35.16 23.70
CA ASN A 623 -16.95 -34.76 22.33
C ASN A 623 -18.15 -34.02 21.69
N ILE A 624 -19.37 -34.59 21.79
CA ILE A 624 -20.63 -33.90 21.48
C ILE A 624 -21.51 -33.81 22.73
N ASN A 625 -21.95 -32.60 23.06
CA ASN A 625 -22.82 -32.30 24.18
C ASN A 625 -24.21 -31.80 23.71
N ILE A 626 -25.28 -32.37 24.28
CA ILE A 626 -26.65 -31.84 24.17
C ILE A 626 -27.23 -31.67 25.58
N TYR A 627 -27.41 -30.41 26.01
CA TYR A 627 -27.77 -30.06 27.39
C TYR A 627 -28.78 -28.91 27.44
N THR A 628 -29.25 -28.58 28.65
CA THR A 628 -29.92 -27.31 28.99
C THR A 628 -31.04 -26.93 28.02
N GLY A 629 -32.05 -27.79 27.91
CA GLY A 629 -33.25 -27.57 27.11
C GLY A 629 -33.07 -27.70 25.60
N ALA A 630 -31.88 -28.10 25.10
CA ALA A 630 -31.68 -28.34 23.68
C ALA A 630 -32.60 -29.48 23.18
N THR A 631 -33.36 -29.24 22.09
CA THR A 631 -34.45 -30.15 21.64
C THR A 631 -34.41 -30.39 20.14
N ARG A 632 -34.96 -31.53 19.69
CA ARG A 632 -35.14 -31.81 18.25
C ARG A 632 -33.85 -31.76 17.44
N ASN A 633 -32.69 -32.01 18.05
CA ASN A 633 -31.42 -32.01 17.36
C ASN A 633 -31.10 -33.41 16.80
N PHE A 634 -30.40 -33.45 15.67
CA PHE A 634 -30.04 -34.67 14.97
C PHE A 634 -28.52 -34.81 14.98
N VAL A 635 -28.01 -35.91 15.54
CA VAL A 635 -26.58 -36.22 15.58
C VAL A 635 -26.34 -37.52 14.83
N ASN A 636 -25.77 -37.44 13.64
CA ASN A 636 -25.71 -38.57 12.72
C ASN A 636 -24.37 -38.76 11.99
N GLY A 637 -23.82 -39.97 11.96
CA GLY A 637 -22.64 -40.28 11.14
C GLY A 637 -21.34 -39.65 11.65
N ASN A 638 -21.29 -39.17 12.89
CA ASN A 638 -20.08 -38.56 13.45
C ASN A 638 -19.11 -39.62 13.96
N ILE A 639 -17.82 -39.33 13.88
CA ILE A 639 -16.75 -40.15 14.44
C ILE A 639 -16.19 -39.39 15.64
N THR A 640 -16.21 -40.03 16.81
CA THR A 640 -15.66 -39.48 18.04
C THR A 640 -14.55 -40.36 18.57
N THR A 641 -13.44 -39.74 18.93
CA THR A 641 -12.27 -40.42 19.48
C THR A 641 -11.74 -39.65 20.68
N LEU A 642 -11.25 -40.38 21.68
CA LEU A 642 -10.69 -39.81 22.89
C LEU A 642 -9.28 -39.26 22.63
N GLY A 643 -8.46 -39.98 21.86
CA GLY A 643 -7.07 -39.60 21.57
C GLY A 643 -6.31 -39.22 22.84
N SER A 644 -5.70 -38.01 22.86
CA SER A 644 -5.05 -37.43 24.05
C SER A 644 -5.98 -36.56 24.91
N GLY A 645 -7.25 -36.44 24.54
CA GLY A 645 -8.27 -35.68 25.24
C GLY A 645 -8.78 -36.36 26.52
N LYS A 646 -9.75 -35.73 27.17
CA LYS A 646 -10.35 -36.22 28.43
C LYS A 646 -11.89 -36.18 28.41
N ALA A 647 -12.49 -36.29 27.23
CA ALA A 647 -13.93 -36.28 27.08
C ALA A 647 -14.57 -37.39 27.93
N SER A 648 -15.57 -37.06 28.74
CA SER A 648 -16.31 -38.05 29.53
C SER A 648 -16.98 -39.09 28.64
N PHE A 649 -17.65 -38.65 27.57
CA PHE A 649 -18.26 -39.52 26.57
C PHE A 649 -17.90 -39.08 25.14
N GLY A 650 -18.12 -39.97 24.18
CA GLY A 650 -18.13 -39.60 22.76
C GLY A 650 -19.30 -38.68 22.45
N ILE A 651 -20.50 -39.07 22.86
CA ILE A 651 -21.70 -38.24 22.76
C ILE A 651 -22.47 -38.32 24.09
N ALA A 652 -22.89 -37.17 24.62
CA ALA A 652 -23.70 -37.09 25.82
C ALA A 652 -24.97 -36.26 25.62
N VAL A 653 -26.10 -36.84 26.02
CA VAL A 653 -27.37 -36.14 26.21
C VAL A 653 -27.66 -36.02 27.69
N GLY A 654 -27.57 -34.79 28.20
CA GLY A 654 -27.77 -34.46 29.60
C GLY A 654 -29.21 -34.67 30.09
N SER A 655 -29.38 -34.84 31.40
CA SER A 655 -30.70 -34.97 32.05
C SER A 655 -31.54 -33.70 31.99
N ASP A 656 -30.91 -32.56 31.71
CA ASP A 656 -31.52 -31.26 31.52
C ASP A 656 -31.74 -30.93 30.03
N ALA A 657 -31.33 -31.80 29.08
CA ALA A 657 -31.69 -31.66 27.68
C ALA A 657 -33.22 -31.74 27.51
N GLY A 658 -33.74 -31.14 26.45
CA GLY A 658 -35.17 -31.30 26.15
C GLY A 658 -35.43 -32.49 25.21
N ASP A 659 -36.69 -32.68 24.86
CA ASP A 659 -37.13 -33.88 24.14
C ASP A 659 -36.72 -33.93 22.65
N ARG A 660 -36.86 -35.14 22.08
CA ARG A 660 -36.78 -35.42 20.63
C ARG A 660 -35.41 -35.20 20.01
N ASN A 661 -34.35 -35.20 20.79
CA ASN A 661 -33.00 -35.36 20.24
C ASN A 661 -32.85 -36.78 19.69
N SER A 662 -32.17 -36.92 18.55
CA SER A 662 -32.00 -38.20 17.85
C SER A 662 -30.54 -38.43 17.51
N LEU A 663 -30.04 -39.61 17.88
CA LEU A 663 -28.67 -40.03 17.67
C LEU A 663 -28.70 -41.31 16.83
N SER A 664 -27.97 -41.32 15.72
CA SER A 664 -27.95 -42.45 14.76
C SER A 664 -26.61 -42.60 14.06
N GLY A 665 -26.17 -43.82 13.77
CA GLY A 665 -25.03 -44.05 12.86
C GLY A 665 -23.70 -43.41 13.29
N ASN A 666 -23.51 -43.04 14.56
CA ASN A 666 -22.27 -42.44 15.05
C ASN A 666 -21.29 -43.54 15.49
N ASP A 667 -20.00 -43.36 15.20
CA ASP A 667 -18.93 -44.18 15.76
C ASP A 667 -18.41 -43.52 17.04
N VAL A 668 -18.74 -44.15 18.18
CA VAL A 668 -18.37 -43.68 19.53
C VAL A 668 -17.54 -44.71 20.29
N SER A 669 -17.06 -45.76 19.61
CA SER A 669 -16.39 -46.92 20.22
C SER A 669 -15.17 -46.56 21.08
N SER A 670 -14.51 -45.45 20.74
CA SER A 670 -13.33 -44.92 21.47
C SER A 670 -13.54 -43.48 21.94
N GLY A 671 -14.80 -43.06 22.14
CA GLY A 671 -15.17 -41.65 22.20
C GLY A 671 -14.97 -40.92 23.54
N GLY A 672 -14.81 -41.64 24.66
CA GLY A 672 -14.73 -41.02 25.98
C GLY A 672 -14.22 -41.95 27.10
N THR A 673 -13.81 -41.36 28.23
CA THR A 673 -13.24 -42.06 29.39
C THR A 673 -14.26 -42.85 30.20
N LEU A 674 -15.52 -42.41 30.23
CA LEU A 674 -16.62 -43.07 30.94
C LEU A 674 -17.46 -43.95 30.00
N GLY A 675 -17.33 -43.78 28.69
CA GLY A 675 -17.98 -44.60 27.68
C GLY A 675 -18.16 -43.90 26.34
N GLY A 676 -18.71 -44.60 25.34
CA GLY A 676 -19.00 -44.01 24.04
C GLY A 676 -20.23 -43.10 24.03
N LEU A 677 -21.31 -43.50 24.70
CA LEU A 677 -22.60 -42.81 24.71
C LEU A 677 -23.14 -42.67 26.14
N ALA A 678 -23.61 -41.47 26.48
CA ALA A 678 -24.42 -41.21 27.68
C ALA A 678 -25.78 -40.64 27.28
N ASN A 679 -26.85 -41.15 27.90
CA ASN A 679 -28.20 -40.64 27.72
C ASN A 679 -28.98 -40.66 29.02
N ALA A 680 -29.24 -39.47 29.57
CA ALA A 680 -30.00 -39.29 30.80
C ALA A 680 -31.44 -38.80 30.56
N ASN A 681 -31.88 -38.70 29.30
CA ASN A 681 -33.24 -38.28 28.91
C ASN A 681 -33.91 -39.27 27.96
N SER A 682 -35.22 -39.13 27.73
CA SER A 682 -36.04 -39.92 26.79
C SER A 682 -35.72 -39.63 25.31
N THR A 683 -34.43 -39.51 25.00
CA THR A 683 -33.86 -39.44 23.66
C THR A 683 -34.21 -40.71 22.91
N THR A 684 -34.70 -40.58 21.67
CA THR A 684 -34.74 -41.71 20.74
C THR A 684 -33.31 -41.98 20.29
N ILE A 685 -32.55 -42.67 21.12
CA ILE A 685 -31.37 -43.37 20.64
C ILE A 685 -31.93 -44.42 19.68
N LEU A 686 -31.45 -44.47 18.45
CA LEU A 686 -31.69 -45.64 17.60
C LEU A 686 -30.85 -46.86 18.05
N GLU A 687 -30.49 -46.89 19.34
CA GLU A 687 -30.30 -48.07 20.16
C GLU A 687 -31.54 -48.21 21.04
N GLY A 688 -32.39 -49.19 20.76
CA GLY A 688 -33.69 -49.34 21.44
C GLY A 688 -34.90 -49.43 20.53
N LEU A 689 -34.71 -49.68 19.23
CA LEU A 689 -35.80 -50.19 18.40
C LEU A 689 -36.33 -51.51 19.00
N ASP A 690 -37.64 -51.74 19.00
CA ASP A 690 -38.23 -53.05 19.29
C ASP A 690 -37.82 -54.01 18.17
N TRP A 691 -36.62 -54.56 18.34
CA TRP A 691 -35.99 -55.44 17.39
C TRP A 691 -36.74 -56.77 17.43
N LYS A 692 -37.69 -56.89 16.53
CA LYS A 692 -38.49 -58.11 16.40
C LYS A 692 -37.63 -59.19 15.75
N PRO A 693 -37.57 -60.40 16.33
CA PRO A 693 -36.92 -61.51 15.67
C PRO A 693 -37.67 -61.81 14.36
N LEU A 694 -36.93 -61.91 13.27
CA LEU A 694 -37.51 -62.21 11.97
C LEU A 694 -37.58 -63.74 11.82
N SER A 695 -38.79 -64.29 11.72
CA SER A 695 -38.96 -65.73 11.50
C SER A 695 -38.72 -66.09 10.03
N LEU A 696 -37.67 -66.87 9.78
CA LEU A 696 -37.38 -67.42 8.45
C LEU A 696 -38.40 -68.53 8.14
N PHE A 697 -38.95 -68.56 6.92
CA PHE A 697 -40.06 -69.46 6.59
C PHE A 697 -39.54 -70.83 6.14
N ASN A 698 -40.17 -71.88 6.65
CA ASN A 698 -39.72 -73.28 6.62
C ASN A 698 -39.76 -73.88 5.20
N GLY A 699 -38.67 -74.52 4.76
CA GLY A 699 -38.70 -75.38 3.57
C GLY A 699 -37.37 -75.82 2.95
N TRP A 700 -36.26 -75.07 3.09
CA TRP A 700 -35.04 -75.38 2.32
C TRP A 700 -33.70 -75.25 3.07
N THR A 701 -33.66 -74.93 4.37
CA THR A 701 -32.41 -74.90 5.16
C THR A 701 -32.65 -75.24 6.63
N THR A 702 -31.77 -76.05 7.24
CA THR A 702 -31.57 -76.12 8.69
C THR A 702 -30.48 -75.13 9.07
N TYR A 703 -30.67 -74.31 10.11
CA TYR A 703 -29.68 -73.31 10.55
C TYR A 703 -28.72 -73.90 11.59
N THR A 704 -27.48 -73.41 11.61
CA THR A 704 -26.55 -73.61 12.72
C THR A 704 -26.78 -72.56 13.81
N THR A 705 -26.41 -72.90 15.06
CA THR A 705 -26.53 -72.04 16.24
C THR A 705 -25.82 -70.69 16.01
N GLY A 706 -26.53 -69.57 16.20
CA GLY A 706 -25.96 -68.21 16.11
C GLY A 706 -26.38 -67.36 14.91
N SER A 707 -27.34 -67.79 14.09
CA SER A 707 -28.03 -66.91 13.13
C SER A 707 -29.10 -66.08 13.84
N GLU A 708 -28.97 -64.76 13.84
CA GLU A 708 -29.89 -63.84 14.51
C GLU A 708 -30.16 -62.65 13.59
N LEU A 709 -31.26 -62.70 12.82
CA LEU A 709 -31.73 -61.56 12.02
C LEU A 709 -32.92 -60.91 12.72
N LYS A 710 -32.80 -59.62 12.98
CA LYS A 710 -33.83 -58.78 13.57
C LYS A 710 -34.19 -57.65 12.62
N TYR A 711 -35.43 -57.20 12.74
CA TYR A 711 -35.88 -56.02 12.02
C TYR A 711 -36.56 -55.05 12.98
N ALA A 712 -36.63 -53.80 12.56
CA ALA A 712 -37.30 -52.75 13.29
C ALA A 712 -37.97 -51.79 12.31
N VAL A 713 -39.11 -51.24 12.72
CA VAL A 713 -39.82 -50.20 11.98
C VAL A 713 -39.61 -48.89 12.71
N SER A 714 -39.10 -47.88 12.00
CA SER A 714 -38.89 -46.52 12.51
C SER A 714 -39.50 -45.53 11.53
N GLY A 715 -40.75 -45.14 11.76
CA GLY A 715 -41.50 -44.29 10.83
C GLY A 715 -41.84 -45.02 9.52
N ASP A 716 -41.44 -44.44 8.40
CA ASP A 716 -41.55 -45.00 7.04
C ASP A 716 -40.34 -45.86 6.64
N ARG A 717 -39.45 -46.17 7.60
CA ARG A 717 -38.23 -46.93 7.34
C ARG A 717 -38.28 -48.29 7.99
N LEU A 718 -37.83 -49.30 7.24
CA LEU A 718 -37.60 -50.65 7.70
C LEU A 718 -36.09 -50.88 7.84
N LEU A 719 -35.65 -51.19 9.06
CA LEU A 719 -34.25 -51.35 9.44
C LEU A 719 -33.96 -52.81 9.72
N PHE A 720 -32.81 -53.32 9.24
CA PHE A 720 -32.34 -54.67 9.51
C PHE A 720 -31.04 -54.65 10.32
N LYS A 721 -30.88 -55.66 11.19
CA LYS A 721 -29.65 -55.89 11.96
C LYS A 721 -29.46 -57.38 12.19
N GLY A 722 -28.25 -57.87 11.97
CA GLY A 722 -27.90 -59.26 12.23
C GLY A 722 -27.19 -59.95 11.07
N ILE A 723 -26.74 -61.18 11.33
CA ILE A 723 -26.02 -62.02 10.38
C ILE A 723 -26.81 -63.30 10.19
N ILE A 724 -27.00 -63.72 8.93
CA ILE A 724 -27.47 -65.08 8.65
C ILE A 724 -26.31 -65.91 8.13
N LYS A 725 -26.03 -67.03 8.82
CA LYS A 725 -25.07 -68.06 8.39
C LYS A 725 -25.83 -69.19 7.69
N PRO A 726 -25.35 -69.71 6.55
CA PRO A 726 -25.91 -70.92 5.96
C PRO A 726 -25.67 -72.11 6.90
N GLY A 727 -26.66 -72.98 7.05
CA GLY A 727 -26.41 -74.33 7.55
C GLY A 727 -26.13 -75.29 6.40
N VAL A 728 -25.79 -76.54 6.74
CA VAL A 728 -25.50 -77.60 5.77
C VAL A 728 -26.75 -77.85 4.91
N LEU A 729 -26.72 -77.40 3.65
CA LEU A 729 -27.75 -77.71 2.68
C LEU A 729 -27.73 -79.21 2.38
N GLY A 730 -28.86 -79.88 2.61
CA GLY A 730 -29.13 -81.21 2.05
C GLY A 730 -29.62 -81.14 0.59
N ALA A 731 -29.22 -80.14 -0.19
CA ALA A 731 -29.64 -79.98 -1.58
C ALA A 731 -28.45 -79.54 -2.45
N THR A 732 -28.23 -80.29 -3.52
CA THR A 732 -27.07 -80.23 -4.42
C THR A 732 -27.34 -79.41 -5.69
N ASP A 733 -28.08 -78.30 -5.64
CA ASP A 733 -28.31 -77.47 -6.84
C ASP A 733 -28.12 -75.97 -6.57
N ASP A 734 -27.59 -75.27 -7.58
CA ASP A 734 -27.08 -73.89 -7.62
C ASP A 734 -28.12 -72.75 -7.34
N ASP A 735 -29.29 -73.07 -6.77
CA ASP A 735 -30.41 -72.14 -6.54
C ASP A 735 -30.90 -72.10 -5.08
N ALA A 736 -29.98 -72.22 -4.11
CA ALA A 736 -30.33 -72.01 -2.70
C ALA A 736 -30.75 -70.55 -2.48
N SER A 737 -32.02 -70.31 -2.16
CA SER A 737 -32.51 -68.98 -1.80
C SER A 737 -32.95 -68.92 -0.34
N MET A 738 -32.51 -67.89 0.37
CA MET A 738 -32.92 -67.67 1.77
C MET A 738 -34.20 -66.86 1.79
N VAL A 739 -35.18 -67.27 2.59
CA VAL A 739 -36.52 -66.68 2.55
C VAL A 739 -36.99 -66.29 3.95
N PHE A 740 -37.38 -65.02 4.11
CA PHE A 740 -38.11 -64.55 5.27
C PHE A 740 -39.37 -63.79 4.87
N LYS A 741 -40.28 -63.62 5.82
CA LYS A 741 -41.53 -62.91 5.62
C LYS A 741 -41.68 -61.81 6.67
N LEU A 742 -41.95 -60.59 6.22
CA LEU A 742 -42.35 -59.49 7.09
C LEU A 742 -43.84 -59.63 7.40
N PRO A 743 -44.31 -59.28 8.62
CA PRO A 743 -45.73 -59.17 8.90
C PRO A 743 -46.45 -58.27 7.88
N SER A 744 -47.72 -58.55 7.61
CA SER A 744 -48.53 -57.79 6.62
C SER A 744 -48.52 -56.30 6.90
N ASP A 745 -48.59 -55.94 8.18
CA ASP A 745 -48.68 -54.56 8.66
C ASP A 745 -47.31 -53.85 8.66
N ASP A 746 -46.23 -54.60 8.42
CA ASP A 746 -44.82 -54.18 8.33
C ASP A 746 -44.24 -54.29 6.90
N SER A 747 -45.00 -54.84 5.94
CA SER A 747 -44.58 -55.03 4.55
C SER A 747 -44.59 -53.72 3.74
N PRO A 748 -43.59 -53.45 2.87
CA PRO A 748 -43.56 -52.27 1.99
C PRO A 748 -44.55 -52.41 0.82
N ARG A 749 -45.09 -51.28 0.33
CA ARG A 749 -46.05 -51.28 -0.80
C ARG A 749 -45.36 -51.32 -2.17
N LEU A 750 -44.12 -50.83 -2.25
CA LEU A 750 -43.21 -50.90 -3.40
C LEU A 750 -41.75 -50.83 -2.87
N ALA A 751 -40.84 -51.61 -3.43
CA ALA A 751 -39.41 -51.56 -3.09
C ALA A 751 -38.56 -51.39 -4.34
N MET A 752 -37.82 -50.28 -4.45
CA MET A 752 -36.82 -50.04 -5.49
C MET A 752 -35.47 -49.72 -4.84
N PHE A 753 -34.40 -50.27 -5.39
CA PHE A 753 -33.04 -50.15 -4.85
C PHE A 753 -32.12 -49.41 -5.82
N LYS A 754 -31.20 -48.59 -5.28
CA LYS A 754 -30.03 -48.09 -5.99
C LYS A 754 -28.80 -48.87 -5.51
N ILE A 755 -28.09 -49.50 -6.43
CA ILE A 755 -26.82 -50.17 -6.16
C ILE A 755 -25.69 -49.27 -6.66
N THR A 756 -24.61 -49.15 -5.88
CA THR A 756 -23.35 -48.49 -6.27
C THR A 756 -22.24 -49.55 -6.27
N GLY A 757 -21.56 -49.75 -7.41
CA GLY A 757 -20.37 -50.61 -7.54
C GLY A 757 -20.61 -51.89 -8.36
N GLY A 758 -19.78 -52.11 -9.39
CA GLY A 758 -19.95 -53.12 -10.44
C GLY A 758 -19.30 -54.48 -10.18
N ILE A 759 -19.57 -55.40 -11.11
CA ILE A 759 -19.32 -56.85 -11.09
C ILE A 759 -17.90 -57.18 -11.58
N GLY A 760 -17.12 -57.95 -10.80
CA GLY A 760 -15.91 -58.59 -11.33
C GLY A 760 -14.84 -58.99 -10.31
N GLY A 761 -15.03 -60.16 -9.67
CA GLY A 761 -13.95 -61.05 -9.21
C GLY A 761 -13.16 -60.66 -7.95
N GLY A 762 -13.52 -61.23 -6.80
CA GLY A 762 -12.66 -61.31 -5.60
C GLY A 762 -13.38 -61.04 -4.28
N SER A 763 -13.73 -62.11 -3.56
CA SER A 763 -14.15 -62.17 -2.15
C SER A 763 -15.12 -61.09 -1.63
N THR A 764 -16.38 -61.15 -2.06
CA THR A 764 -17.59 -60.99 -1.23
C THR A 764 -18.78 -61.08 -2.18
N ASP A 765 -19.40 -62.26 -2.29
CA ASP A 765 -20.63 -62.42 -3.07
C ASP A 765 -21.78 -61.73 -2.33
N PHE A 766 -22.41 -60.73 -2.95
CA PHE A 766 -23.64 -60.12 -2.44
C PHE A 766 -24.85 -60.75 -3.10
N ALA A 767 -25.88 -61.03 -2.30
CA ALA A 767 -27.11 -61.63 -2.77
C ALA A 767 -28.20 -60.56 -3.00
N ARG A 768 -28.90 -60.65 -4.14
CA ARG A 768 -30.02 -59.76 -4.49
C ARG A 768 -31.16 -59.92 -3.47
N LEU A 769 -31.84 -58.87 -3.06
CA LEU A 769 -33.08 -59.01 -2.25
C LEU A 769 -34.30 -58.83 -3.15
N ASN A 770 -35.12 -59.86 -3.28
CA ASN A 770 -36.39 -59.78 -4.03
C ASN A 770 -37.55 -59.66 -3.06
N PHE A 771 -38.33 -58.59 -3.17
CA PHE A 771 -39.51 -58.34 -2.36
C PHE A 771 -40.76 -58.67 -3.16
N PHE A 772 -41.66 -59.44 -2.56
CA PHE A 772 -42.95 -59.79 -3.14
C PHE A 772 -44.06 -59.03 -2.41
N THR A 773 -45.13 -58.72 -3.13
CA THR A 773 -46.33 -58.04 -2.59
C THR A 773 -46.99 -58.79 -1.43
N SER A 774 -46.65 -60.07 -1.22
CA SER A 774 -47.06 -60.90 -0.10
C SER A 774 -46.25 -60.69 1.19
N GLY A 775 -45.31 -59.74 1.22
CA GLY A 775 -44.38 -59.51 2.33
C GLY A 775 -43.20 -60.49 2.38
N ARG A 776 -43.09 -61.39 1.39
CA ARG A 776 -41.98 -62.33 1.24
C ARG A 776 -40.74 -61.62 0.71
N VAL A 777 -39.59 -61.92 1.28
CA VAL A 777 -38.27 -61.47 0.81
C VAL A 777 -37.42 -62.68 0.50
N THR A 778 -36.80 -62.73 -0.68
CA THR A 778 -35.88 -63.81 -1.06
C THR A 778 -34.49 -63.29 -1.38
N ILE A 779 -33.49 -64.04 -0.94
CA ILE A 779 -32.07 -63.80 -1.15
C ILE A 779 -31.57 -64.93 -2.06
N PRO A 780 -31.35 -64.74 -3.37
CA PRO A 780 -30.69 -65.72 -4.22
C PRO A 780 -29.22 -65.79 -3.81
N THR A 781 -28.79 -66.91 -3.28
CA THR A 781 -27.38 -67.16 -2.97
C THR A 781 -26.78 -68.01 -4.09
N LYS A 782 -25.53 -67.73 -4.47
CA LYS A 782 -24.74 -68.56 -5.39
C LYS A 782 -23.57 -69.15 -4.60
N GLY A 783 -23.09 -70.32 -5.01
CA GLY A 783 -22.22 -71.23 -4.24
C GLY A 783 -21.17 -70.64 -3.29
N ASN A 784 -20.87 -71.37 -2.21
CA ASN A 784 -19.87 -71.09 -1.16
C ASN A 784 -20.04 -69.79 -0.35
N LEU A 785 -21.21 -69.15 -0.39
CA LEU A 785 -21.53 -68.02 0.49
C LEU A 785 -21.55 -68.46 1.96
N ASN A 786 -20.68 -67.90 2.79
CA ASN A 786 -20.49 -68.31 4.20
C ASN A 786 -21.38 -67.56 5.22
N ALA A 787 -21.83 -66.35 4.89
CA ALA A 787 -22.77 -65.56 5.69
C ALA A 787 -23.26 -64.35 4.87
N VAL A 788 -24.43 -63.82 5.22
CA VAL A 788 -24.92 -62.53 4.72
C VAL A 788 -25.14 -61.60 5.91
N ASP A 789 -24.44 -60.47 5.93
CA ASP A 789 -24.53 -59.44 6.97
C ASP A 789 -25.53 -58.35 6.55
N PHE A 790 -26.52 -58.11 7.40
CA PHE A 790 -27.57 -57.11 7.20
C PHE A 790 -27.41 -55.88 8.11
N THR A 791 -26.28 -55.78 8.81
CA THR A 791 -26.01 -54.69 9.75
C THR A 791 -25.99 -53.34 9.02
N GLY A 792 -26.94 -52.47 9.35
CA GLY A 792 -27.03 -51.12 8.79
C GLY A 792 -27.88 -50.99 7.52
N LEU A 793 -28.50 -52.08 7.03
CA LEU A 793 -29.39 -52.01 5.88
C LEU A 793 -30.70 -51.27 6.23
N THR A 794 -31.01 -50.22 5.46
CA THR A 794 -32.20 -49.38 5.64
C THR A 794 -33.02 -49.34 4.36
N LEU A 795 -34.31 -49.65 4.44
CA LEU A 795 -35.28 -49.58 3.33
C LEU A 795 -36.35 -48.54 3.61
N MET A 796 -36.81 -47.84 2.57
CA MET A 796 -37.98 -46.96 2.63
C MET A 796 -39.24 -47.74 2.23
N ARG A 797 -40.36 -47.48 2.90
CA ARG A 797 -41.57 -48.32 2.91
C ARG A 797 -42.66 -47.90 1.93
#